data_AF-A3WYH3-F1
#
_entry.id   AF-A3WYH3-F1
#
_cell.length_a   1.000
_cell.length_b   1.000
_cell.length_c   1.000
_cell.angle_alpha   90.00
_cell.angle_beta   90.00
_cell.angle_gamma   90.00
#
_symmetry.space_group_name_H-M   'P 1'
#
loop_
_entity.id
_entity.type
_entity.pdbx_description
1 polymer ?
#
loop_
_entity_poly.entity_id
_entity_poly.type
_entity_poly.pdbx_seq_one_letter_code
_entity_poly.pdbx_strand_id
1 'polypeptide(L)'
;MLAATFLAVSTSAAFAQADTAKKSAAELAIDAAVPTPEPANVPPPTAADLKTDDAQPAPPVVSESKPDDQKTDRSANDTSAADPKPADTAAAASNSDTSSNATSSNATAPSNETVSSDSSSSDSKPSGVQPQSSSKPEIAETKSGEPKPGEPEATDAKPADVTAAPSDGIKTGEKPSEAAKDATATIRPDVTPRPEAGAAANSEQPGEPVKAASHVPPADQPAAEKLHELLDANATKLFSRKAERAAVEKFYTARSYAPLWTAGGTLNTQAQGVIARLRDAAADGLNSSDYPVPDFAAASSPEQLAEADLKLTASMMDYARQAQSGRMHWSQVTADVQYPEHPIDPEQVLTNVTTAKDSSAALDSYNPPHELYRELKQKLAELRKASEGPLIEIANGPGLVFRKNAVMEDPRVPQIRARLGMTQNPDDTRFDADVAAAVREFQARHHLKPDGILGNNTVRALNGPKKDHTIDTIIVNMERWRWLPRELGAPSLDDAYAILNIPDYSLKVMQHGAQIWSTRVVVGKPGLHATPLLTETMKYITVNPTWNVPPSIIYKEYLPALQQDPTVLSRMGLKLERDRNGGIHISQPPGERNALGRIRFNFPNKFLVYQHDTPDKHLFSKNKRAFSHGCMRVQNPDQYAATLLNIVLPQEHYTPEKIRSMYGRNEFNINFPTPVPVHITYQTAFVDQAGKLQLRADVYGRDAKMLALLRNSNGRDLETVVAHAQPNYSRPRGNIPQGMAFNENRGFGGGFDNGGPSFFERLFGFQTPPPQYDDRRRPIYRR
;
A
#
# COMPACT_ATOMS: atom_id res chain seq x y z
N MET A 1 -20.13 72.29 -0.36
CA MET A 1 -21.07 72.39 -1.50
C MET A 1 -20.77 71.22 -2.43
N LEU A 2 -21.73 70.48 -2.98
CA LEU A 2 -23.19 70.48 -2.77
C LEU A 2 -23.69 69.01 -2.68
N ALA A 3 -25.00 68.78 -2.49
CA ALA A 3 -25.55 67.46 -2.15
C ALA A 3 -26.10 66.65 -3.35
N ALA A 4 -26.13 65.31 -3.19
CA ALA A 4 -27.16 64.34 -3.67
C ALA A 4 -27.41 64.24 -5.22
N THR A 5 -28.02 63.19 -5.80
CA THR A 5 -29.18 62.41 -5.34
C THR A 5 -29.35 61.06 -6.10
N PHE A 6 -29.51 59.95 -5.36
CA PHE A 6 -30.27 58.70 -5.64
C PHE A 6 -29.92 57.65 -6.75
N LEU A 7 -29.86 56.39 -6.27
CA LEU A 7 -30.46 55.13 -6.76
C LEU A 7 -30.13 54.51 -8.16
N ALA A 8 -29.47 53.34 -8.14
CA ALA A 8 -29.97 52.06 -8.69
C ALA A 8 -29.09 50.88 -8.20
N VAL A 9 -29.55 49.63 -8.35
CA VAL A 9 -28.90 48.40 -7.84
C VAL A 9 -28.65 47.38 -8.97
N SER A 10 -27.61 46.56 -8.82
CA SER A 10 -27.28 45.31 -9.57
C SER A 10 -26.27 45.39 -10.71
N THR A 11 -25.01 45.00 -10.45
CA THR A 11 -24.13 44.23 -11.39
C THR A 11 -22.92 43.61 -10.64
N SER A 12 -23.13 42.49 -9.92
CA SER A 12 -22.03 41.69 -9.32
C SER A 12 -22.29 40.17 -9.39
N ALA A 13 -22.83 39.70 -10.51
CA ALA A 13 -23.18 38.29 -10.73
C ALA A 13 -22.81 37.82 -12.16
N ALA A 14 -21.64 38.24 -12.66
CA ALA A 14 -21.25 38.07 -14.08
C ALA A 14 -19.78 37.64 -14.32
N PHE A 15 -19.06 37.15 -13.30
CA PHE A 15 -17.67 36.67 -13.43
C PHE A 15 -17.41 35.35 -12.67
N ALA A 16 -18.39 34.43 -12.67
CA ALA A 16 -18.30 33.12 -12.01
C ALA A 16 -18.75 31.93 -12.87
N GLN A 17 -18.95 32.13 -14.18
CA GLN A 17 -19.42 31.10 -15.13
C GLN A 17 -18.61 31.12 -16.44
N ALA A 18 -17.32 30.80 -16.35
CA ALA A 18 -16.43 30.79 -17.50
C ALA A 18 -15.35 29.69 -17.47
N ASP A 19 -15.65 28.50 -16.89
CA ASP A 19 -14.81 27.31 -17.08
C ASP A 19 -15.56 25.98 -16.83
N THR A 20 -16.67 25.76 -17.56
CA THR A 20 -17.47 24.52 -17.47
C THR A 20 -17.13 23.53 -18.59
N ALA A 21 -16.00 22.83 -18.43
CA ALA A 21 -15.72 21.62 -19.19
C ALA A 21 -16.87 20.61 -19.05
N LYS A 22 -17.24 19.92 -20.14
CA LYS A 22 -18.35 18.96 -20.14
C LYS A 22 -18.01 17.75 -19.27
N LYS A 23 -18.62 17.67 -18.08
CA LYS A 23 -18.53 16.54 -17.14
C LYS A 23 -18.87 15.22 -17.84
N SER A 24 -18.18 14.15 -17.46
CA SER A 24 -18.46 12.81 -17.97
C SER A 24 -19.80 12.27 -17.44
N ALA A 25 -20.39 11.29 -18.12
CA ALA A 25 -21.63 10.66 -17.66
C ALA A 25 -21.48 9.96 -16.30
N ALA A 26 -20.25 9.58 -15.91
CA ALA A 26 -19.95 9.05 -14.59
C ALA A 26 -19.81 10.16 -13.53
N GLU A 27 -19.22 11.31 -13.88
CA GLU A 27 -19.21 12.48 -12.98
C GLU A 27 -20.61 13.00 -12.69
N LEU A 28 -21.48 13.11 -13.71
CA LEU A 28 -22.87 13.55 -13.53
C LEU A 28 -23.68 12.60 -12.65
N ALA A 29 -23.43 11.28 -12.71
CA ALA A 29 -24.04 10.30 -11.83
C ALA A 29 -23.52 10.39 -10.38
N ILE A 30 -22.26 10.81 -10.18
CA ILE A 30 -21.67 11.01 -8.85
C ILE A 30 -22.17 12.31 -8.22
N ASP A 31 -22.22 13.41 -8.97
CA ASP A 31 -22.73 14.71 -8.48
C ASP A 31 -24.23 14.64 -8.15
N ALA A 32 -25.02 13.87 -8.90
CA ALA A 32 -26.43 13.63 -8.59
C ALA A 32 -26.67 12.74 -7.35
N ALA A 33 -25.63 12.03 -6.87
CA ALA A 33 -25.69 11.12 -5.72
C ALA A 33 -25.20 11.74 -4.41
N VAL A 34 -24.72 12.99 -4.41
CA VAL A 34 -24.30 13.71 -3.20
C VAL A 34 -25.31 14.82 -2.91
N PRO A 35 -26.07 14.76 -1.80
CA PRO A 35 -26.98 15.85 -1.43
C PRO A 35 -26.17 17.10 -1.08
N THR A 36 -26.35 18.17 -1.85
CA THR A 36 -25.89 19.50 -1.46
C THR A 36 -26.67 19.94 -0.21
N PRO A 37 -26.01 20.34 0.88
CA PRO A 37 -26.74 20.89 2.03
C PRO A 37 -27.39 22.20 1.62
N GLU A 38 -28.70 22.31 1.83
CA GLU A 38 -29.37 23.62 1.79
C GLU A 38 -28.78 24.52 2.88
N PRO A 39 -28.64 25.83 2.64
CA PRO A 39 -28.21 26.77 3.66
C PRO A 39 -29.28 26.82 4.76
N ALA A 40 -28.98 26.23 5.91
CA ALA A 40 -29.88 26.19 7.06
C ALA A 40 -30.23 27.61 7.50
N ASN A 41 -31.47 28.04 7.24
CA ASN A 41 -31.96 29.39 7.51
C ASN A 41 -32.32 29.52 9.00
N VAL A 42 -31.30 29.45 9.86
CA VAL A 42 -31.42 29.58 11.32
C VAL A 42 -31.18 31.05 11.70
N PRO A 43 -32.12 31.73 12.39
CA PRO A 43 -31.87 33.08 12.89
C PRO A 43 -30.74 33.06 13.94
N PRO A 44 -29.98 34.15 14.08
CA PRO A 44 -28.87 34.21 15.04
C PRO A 44 -29.37 34.07 16.50
N PRO A 45 -28.59 33.45 17.40
CA PRO A 45 -28.95 33.30 18.80
C PRO A 45 -29.07 34.66 19.49
N THR A 46 -29.92 34.71 20.52
CA THR A 46 -30.22 35.93 21.27
C THR A 46 -29.38 35.99 22.54
N ALA A 47 -29.23 37.16 23.15
CA ALA A 47 -28.42 37.34 24.37
C ALA A 47 -28.93 36.58 25.63
N ALA A 48 -30.01 35.80 25.52
CA ALA A 48 -30.48 34.88 26.56
C ALA A 48 -29.80 33.49 26.49
N ASP A 49 -29.21 33.13 25.34
CA ASP A 49 -28.70 31.78 25.05
C ASP A 49 -27.28 31.51 25.63
N LEU A 50 -26.75 32.46 26.41
CA LEU A 50 -25.41 32.40 27.01
C LEU A 50 -25.51 32.67 28.52
N LYS A 51 -25.43 31.61 29.33
CA LYS A 51 -25.10 31.68 30.75
C LYS A 51 -23.81 30.88 31.01
N THR A 52 -22.94 31.47 31.82
CA THR A 52 -21.70 30.86 32.31
C THR A 52 -21.90 30.43 33.76
N ASP A 53 -21.60 29.16 34.07
CA ASP A 53 -21.45 28.70 35.45
C ASP A 53 -19.96 28.75 35.84
N ASP A 54 -19.66 29.40 36.96
CA ASP A 54 -18.32 29.53 37.53
C ASP A 54 -17.92 28.29 38.35
N ALA A 55 -16.61 28.03 38.45
CA ALA A 55 -16.06 26.84 39.11
C ALA A 55 -15.34 27.15 40.43
N GLN A 56 -15.65 26.41 41.50
CA GLN A 56 -14.86 26.34 42.74
C GLN A 56 -15.06 24.98 43.48
N PRO A 57 -14.27 24.62 44.52
CA PRO A 57 -13.36 23.48 44.37
C PRO A 57 -13.61 22.28 45.31
N ALA A 58 -12.90 21.18 45.07
CA ALA A 58 -13.01 19.93 45.83
C ALA A 58 -11.96 19.76 46.95
N PRO A 59 -12.33 19.22 48.13
CA PRO A 59 -11.42 18.68 49.14
C PRO A 59 -11.18 17.15 48.98
N PRO A 60 -10.17 16.56 49.68
CA PRO A 60 -9.60 15.25 49.31
C PRO A 60 -10.08 14.05 50.15
N VAL A 61 -9.76 12.83 49.68
CA VAL A 61 -9.79 11.56 50.45
C VAL A 61 -8.48 10.80 50.21
N VAL A 62 -8.02 10.06 51.23
CA VAL A 62 -6.73 9.36 51.30
C VAL A 62 -6.94 7.84 51.28
N SER A 63 -5.83 7.07 51.19
CA SER A 63 -5.64 5.61 51.32
C SER A 63 -6.60 4.85 52.29
N GLU A 64 -6.75 3.52 52.27
CA GLU A 64 -5.75 2.49 51.90
C GLU A 64 -6.34 1.06 51.74
N SER A 65 -5.51 0.12 51.28
CA SER A 65 -5.52 -1.33 51.63
C SER A 65 -6.50 -2.32 50.95
N LYS A 66 -6.27 -3.60 51.25
CA LYS A 66 -6.70 -4.89 50.64
C LYS A 66 -6.75 -5.92 51.82
N PRO A 67 -7.12 -7.22 51.67
CA PRO A 67 -7.80 -7.95 50.58
C PRO A 67 -8.97 -8.87 51.09
N ASP A 68 -9.56 -9.69 50.20
CA ASP A 68 -9.52 -11.18 50.23
C ASP A 68 -10.79 -12.01 49.83
N ASP A 69 -10.50 -13.02 49.00
CA ASP A 69 -10.98 -14.42 48.89
C ASP A 69 -12.33 -14.92 48.27
N GLN A 70 -12.18 -16.08 47.57
CA GLN A 70 -13.11 -17.19 47.23
C GLN A 70 -14.37 -16.95 46.33
N LYS A 71 -14.48 -17.59 45.14
CA LYS A 71 -15.05 -18.95 44.79
C LYS A 71 -16.61 -19.00 44.77
N THR A 72 -17.34 -19.75 43.91
CA THR A 72 -17.02 -20.92 43.04
C THR A 72 -18.03 -21.14 41.88
N ASP A 73 -17.60 -21.85 40.82
CA ASP A 73 -18.31 -22.82 39.92
C ASP A 73 -19.68 -22.61 39.19
N ARG A 74 -19.59 -22.62 37.84
CA ARG A 74 -20.20 -23.55 36.82
C ARG A 74 -21.73 -23.69 36.52
N SER A 75 -21.96 -23.84 35.19
CA SER A 75 -23.03 -24.62 34.49
C SER A 75 -24.46 -24.04 34.43
N ALA A 76 -25.38 -24.54 33.57
CA ALA A 76 -25.49 -24.49 32.08
C ALA A 76 -26.69 -25.37 31.61
N ASN A 77 -27.44 -24.96 30.55
CA ASN A 77 -28.49 -25.72 29.82
C ASN A 77 -29.77 -26.13 30.64
N ASP A 78 -30.99 -26.39 30.10
CA ASP A 78 -31.65 -26.14 28.79
C ASP A 78 -33.21 -26.27 28.90
N THR A 79 -33.94 -26.07 27.78
CA THR A 79 -35.27 -26.65 27.41
C THR A 79 -36.62 -26.31 28.11
N SER A 80 -37.47 -25.58 27.36
CA SER A 80 -38.76 -26.02 26.76
C SER A 80 -40.06 -26.39 27.56
N ALA A 81 -41.04 -25.46 27.48
CA ALA A 81 -42.47 -25.64 27.09
C ALA A 81 -43.54 -26.40 27.93
N ALA A 82 -44.73 -25.76 28.04
CA ALA A 82 -46.07 -26.37 28.16
C ALA A 82 -47.20 -25.38 27.75
N ASP A 83 -48.33 -25.90 27.27
CA ASP A 83 -49.61 -25.26 26.84
C ASP A 83 -50.77 -26.11 27.46
N PRO A 84 -52.08 -25.72 27.60
CA PRO A 84 -53.02 -25.63 26.44
C PRO A 84 -54.39 -24.84 26.56
N LYS A 85 -54.96 -24.37 25.42
CA LYS A 85 -56.42 -24.31 24.97
C LYS A 85 -57.58 -23.85 25.92
N PRO A 86 -58.89 -23.76 25.51
CA PRO A 86 -59.61 -23.98 24.23
C PRO A 86 -60.33 -22.72 23.62
N ALA A 87 -60.56 -22.60 22.29
CA ALA A 87 -61.79 -22.89 21.48
C ALA A 87 -63.04 -22.00 21.77
N ASP A 88 -63.92 -21.57 20.82
CA ASP A 88 -64.49 -22.32 19.67
C ASP A 88 -65.22 -21.46 18.56
N THR A 89 -65.45 -22.06 17.37
CA THR A 89 -66.63 -21.98 16.44
C THR A 89 -67.05 -20.73 15.56
N ALA A 90 -66.75 -20.83 14.25
CA ALA A 90 -67.60 -20.72 13.01
C ALA A 90 -68.38 -19.45 12.47
N ALA A 91 -67.96 -18.99 11.28
CA ALA A 91 -68.65 -18.95 9.95
C ALA A 91 -69.93 -18.10 9.57
N ALA A 92 -69.71 -17.19 8.58
CA ALA A 92 -70.41 -17.03 7.27
C ALA A 92 -71.70 -16.19 7.01
N ALA A 93 -71.70 -15.52 5.82
CA ALA A 93 -72.79 -15.21 4.86
C ALA A 93 -73.56 -13.84 4.82
N SER A 94 -73.30 -13.09 3.73
CA SER A 94 -74.21 -12.37 2.79
C SER A 94 -75.18 -11.21 3.15
N ASN A 95 -74.89 -10.05 2.51
CA ASN A 95 -75.77 -9.16 1.70
C ASN A 95 -76.84 -8.19 2.28
N SER A 96 -76.87 -6.99 1.65
CA SER A 96 -78.00 -6.03 1.44
C SER A 96 -78.54 -5.25 2.68
N ASP A 97 -79.10 -4.03 2.57
CA ASP A 97 -79.47 -3.20 1.40
C ASP A 97 -79.61 -1.67 1.71
N THR A 98 -79.67 -0.81 0.68
CA THR A 98 -80.30 0.56 0.62
C THR A 98 -79.80 1.73 1.54
N SER A 99 -80.00 3.04 1.28
CA SER A 99 -80.50 3.83 0.12
C SER A 99 -80.22 5.37 0.24
N SER A 100 -79.94 6.04 -0.90
CA SER A 100 -80.14 7.49 -1.18
C SER A 100 -79.28 8.55 -0.41
N ASN A 101 -79.11 9.81 -0.86
CA ASN A 101 -79.82 10.57 -1.92
C ASN A 101 -78.92 11.57 -2.72
N ALA A 102 -79.50 12.13 -3.80
CA ALA A 102 -79.00 13.02 -4.87
C ALA A 102 -78.21 14.31 -4.43
N THR A 103 -77.52 15.09 -5.31
CA THR A 103 -77.96 15.63 -6.62
C THR A 103 -76.81 16.15 -7.52
N SER A 104 -77.03 16.13 -8.86
CA SER A 104 -76.39 16.75 -10.08
C SER A 104 -75.22 17.78 -9.94
N SER A 105 -74.46 18.23 -10.97
CA SER A 105 -74.41 18.19 -12.46
C SER A 105 -73.05 18.82 -12.88
N ASN A 106 -72.43 18.74 -14.06
CA ASN A 106 -72.64 18.19 -15.43
C ASN A 106 -71.23 17.80 -15.98
N ALA A 107 -70.98 17.04 -17.07
CA ALA A 107 -71.52 16.88 -18.43
C ALA A 107 -71.10 17.97 -19.46
N THR A 108 -70.10 17.68 -20.32
CA THR A 108 -70.05 17.94 -21.79
C THR A 108 -68.77 17.37 -22.43
N ALA A 109 -68.94 16.69 -23.56
CA ALA A 109 -67.96 16.34 -24.60
C ALA A 109 -68.72 16.50 -25.97
N PRO A 110 -68.18 16.23 -27.19
CA PRO A 110 -66.87 15.67 -27.58
C PRO A 110 -66.23 16.37 -28.84
N SER A 111 -65.29 15.69 -29.52
CA SER A 111 -64.94 15.82 -30.98
C SER A 111 -64.25 17.14 -31.45
N ASN A 112 -63.60 17.26 -32.63
CA ASN A 112 -63.63 16.39 -33.82
C ASN A 112 -62.35 16.46 -34.73
N GLU A 113 -62.12 15.38 -35.50
CA GLU A 113 -61.49 15.18 -36.85
C GLU A 113 -60.35 16.03 -37.49
N THR A 114 -59.22 15.35 -37.78
CA THR A 114 -58.68 14.96 -39.14
C THR A 114 -58.00 15.96 -40.13
N VAL A 115 -57.07 15.39 -40.93
CA VAL A 115 -56.55 15.76 -42.29
C VAL A 115 -55.09 16.28 -42.42
N SER A 116 -54.42 15.70 -43.42
CA SER A 116 -52.99 15.59 -43.77
C SER A 116 -52.34 16.70 -44.63
N SER A 117 -51.03 16.51 -44.87
CA SER A 117 -50.25 16.68 -46.14
C SER A 117 -49.68 18.05 -46.60
N ASP A 118 -48.37 17.99 -46.96
CA ASP A 118 -47.66 18.65 -48.09
C ASP A 118 -47.51 20.20 -48.14
N SER A 119 -46.40 20.84 -48.60
CA SER A 119 -45.24 20.41 -49.42
C SER A 119 -44.08 21.47 -49.42
N SER A 120 -42.96 21.20 -50.14
CA SER A 120 -41.87 22.11 -50.60
C SER A 120 -40.99 22.83 -49.53
N SER A 121 -39.67 22.62 -49.42
CA SER A 121 -38.52 22.84 -50.34
C SER A 121 -38.15 24.32 -50.56
N SER A 122 -36.99 24.82 -50.12
CA SER A 122 -35.70 24.83 -50.87
C SER A 122 -34.75 25.85 -50.16
N ASP A 123 -33.44 26.04 -50.38
CA ASP A 123 -32.30 25.35 -51.02
C ASP A 123 -31.01 26.13 -50.56
N SER A 124 -29.74 25.77 -50.81
CA SER A 124 -29.00 24.51 -51.06
C SER A 124 -27.48 24.85 -51.09
N LYS A 125 -26.56 23.86 -51.01
CA LYS A 125 -25.11 24.08 -51.20
C LYS A 125 -24.35 22.82 -51.68
N PRO A 126 -23.77 22.81 -52.90
CA PRO A 126 -22.91 21.74 -53.40
C PRO A 126 -21.40 22.05 -53.26
N SER A 127 -20.57 21.06 -53.61
CA SER A 127 -19.09 21.07 -53.49
C SER A 127 -18.40 21.05 -54.85
N GLY A 128 -17.11 21.45 -54.90
CA GLY A 128 -16.11 20.68 -55.67
C GLY A 128 -15.06 21.44 -56.49
N VAL A 129 -14.08 20.63 -56.94
CA VAL A 129 -13.11 20.82 -58.04
C VAL A 129 -11.82 21.61 -57.77
N GLN A 130 -10.70 20.88 -57.91
CA GLN A 130 -9.32 21.31 -58.17
C GLN A 130 -9.04 21.06 -59.69
N PRO A 131 -8.02 21.62 -60.39
CA PRO A 131 -6.62 21.16 -60.15
C PRO A 131 -5.42 22.05 -60.65
N GLN A 132 -4.19 21.58 -60.33
CA GLN A 132 -2.93 21.61 -61.13
C GLN A 132 -2.03 22.87 -61.30
N SER A 133 -0.70 22.57 -61.36
CA SER A 133 0.45 23.38 -61.86
C SER A 133 0.98 24.57 -61.01
N SER A 134 2.28 24.90 -60.96
CA SER A 134 3.53 24.20 -61.36
C SER A 134 4.82 24.92 -60.86
N SER A 135 6.00 24.31 -61.07
CA SER A 135 7.39 24.86 -61.04
C SER A 135 8.27 24.82 -59.75
N LYS A 136 9.60 24.75 -60.01
CA LYS A 136 10.84 24.65 -59.19
C LYS A 136 12.02 24.96 -60.19
N PRO A 137 13.34 25.04 -59.86
CA PRO A 137 14.14 25.21 -58.62
C PRO A 137 14.98 26.54 -58.66
N GLU A 138 16.31 26.75 -58.49
CA GLU A 138 17.53 25.95 -58.14
C GLU A 138 18.77 26.82 -57.76
N ILE A 139 19.95 26.19 -57.55
CA ILE A 139 21.37 26.70 -57.56
C ILE A 139 21.90 27.55 -56.36
N ALA A 140 22.59 26.85 -55.44
CA ALA A 140 24.04 26.86 -55.10
C ALA A 140 24.91 28.09 -54.64
N GLU A 141 25.95 27.73 -53.87
CA GLU A 141 27.39 28.15 -53.89
C GLU A 141 28.05 29.26 -53.00
N THR A 142 28.85 28.78 -52.03
CA THR A 142 30.27 29.13 -51.64
C THR A 142 30.77 30.50 -51.07
N LYS A 143 31.46 30.35 -49.93
CA LYS A 143 32.83 30.84 -49.54
C LYS A 143 33.15 32.30 -49.10
N SER A 144 33.67 32.36 -47.86
CA SER A 144 34.97 32.95 -47.43
C SER A 144 35.19 34.48 -47.37
N GLY A 145 35.71 34.95 -46.22
CA GLY A 145 36.31 36.28 -46.03
C GLY A 145 36.69 36.62 -44.57
N GLU A 146 37.97 36.58 -44.23
CA GLU A 146 38.58 37.03 -42.94
C GLU A 146 39.22 38.46 -43.11
N PRO A 147 39.87 39.16 -42.13
CA PRO A 147 40.64 38.62 -40.98
C PRO A 147 40.57 39.36 -39.60
N LYS A 148 41.30 38.76 -38.65
CA LYS A 148 41.83 39.20 -37.31
C LYS A 148 42.55 40.58 -37.29
N PRO A 149 43.06 41.17 -36.15
CA PRO A 149 43.85 40.51 -35.07
C PRO A 149 43.66 40.97 -33.59
N GLY A 150 44.22 40.18 -32.65
CA GLY A 150 44.40 40.52 -31.22
C GLY A 150 44.67 39.28 -30.34
N GLU A 151 45.90 39.16 -29.81
CA GLU A 151 46.44 38.06 -28.96
C GLU A 151 47.62 38.63 -28.12
N PRO A 152 48.35 37.92 -27.21
CA PRO A 152 48.56 36.45 -27.00
C PRO A 152 47.78 35.92 -25.76
N GLU A 153 47.92 34.74 -25.12
CA GLU A 153 48.53 33.37 -25.22
C GLU A 153 47.89 32.57 -24.02
N ALA A 154 48.16 31.31 -23.60
CA ALA A 154 48.41 29.95 -24.15
C ALA A 154 48.42 29.01 -22.89
N THR A 155 48.66 27.68 -22.81
CA THR A 155 49.12 26.51 -23.61
C THR A 155 48.54 25.23 -22.92
N ASP A 156 48.42 24.02 -23.48
CA ASP A 156 48.18 23.51 -24.85
C ASP A 156 47.97 21.95 -24.77
N ALA A 157 47.77 21.27 -25.91
CA ALA A 157 48.00 19.84 -26.20
C ALA A 157 46.94 18.74 -25.88
N LYS A 158 46.07 18.50 -26.88
CA LYS A 158 45.54 17.20 -27.39
C LYS A 158 45.25 17.42 -28.91
N PRO A 159 44.83 16.44 -29.78
CA PRO A 159 44.51 15.02 -29.60
C PRO A 159 45.16 14.07 -30.66
N ALA A 160 44.75 12.79 -30.70
CA ALA A 160 44.82 11.91 -31.86
C ALA A 160 43.77 10.76 -31.76
N ASP A 161 43.43 10.13 -32.89
CA ASP A 161 42.45 9.03 -33.05
C ASP A 161 42.80 8.19 -34.31
N VAL A 162 42.83 6.85 -34.24
CA VAL A 162 43.11 5.94 -35.38
C VAL A 162 42.53 4.52 -35.19
N THR A 163 42.13 3.87 -36.29
CA THR A 163 41.54 2.52 -36.37
C THR A 163 42.53 1.37 -36.69
N ALA A 164 42.04 0.13 -36.53
CA ALA A 164 42.65 -1.22 -36.62
C ALA A 164 43.50 -1.64 -37.85
N ALA A 165 44.34 -2.69 -37.68
CA ALA A 165 44.84 -3.66 -38.70
C ALA A 165 45.70 -4.82 -38.07
N PRO A 166 46.07 -5.93 -38.78
CA PRO A 166 46.07 -7.30 -38.19
C PRO A 166 47.25 -8.30 -38.52
N SER A 167 47.04 -9.60 -38.21
CA SER A 167 47.70 -10.86 -38.69
C SER A 167 49.03 -11.31 -38.04
N ASP A 168 49.38 -12.59 -37.87
CA ASP A 168 48.71 -13.94 -37.94
C ASP A 168 49.44 -14.88 -36.90
N GLY A 169 49.21 -16.18 -36.65
CA GLY A 169 48.40 -17.32 -37.15
C GLY A 169 48.47 -18.47 -36.09
N ILE A 170 48.31 -19.79 -36.28
CA ILE A 170 47.97 -20.73 -37.37
C ILE A 170 47.07 -21.86 -36.74
N LYS A 171 46.02 -22.28 -37.49
CA LYS A 171 45.30 -23.61 -37.59
C LYS A 171 45.66 -24.78 -36.63
N THR A 172 44.79 -25.74 -36.24
CA THR A 172 43.41 -26.23 -36.61
C THR A 172 42.94 -27.24 -35.52
N GLY A 173 41.69 -27.70 -35.37
CA GLY A 173 40.42 -27.48 -36.08
C GLY A 173 39.27 -28.40 -35.60
N GLU A 174 38.05 -28.11 -36.06
CA GLU A 174 36.83 -28.96 -36.18
C GLU A 174 36.14 -29.69 -34.99
N LYS A 175 34.80 -29.55 -34.99
CA LYS A 175 33.71 -30.38 -34.41
C LYS A 175 32.88 -30.88 -35.64
N PRO A 176 32.02 -31.94 -35.61
CA PRO A 176 30.81 -31.94 -34.76
C PRO A 176 30.18 -33.33 -34.38
N SER A 177 29.04 -33.24 -33.67
CA SER A 177 27.85 -34.13 -33.60
C SER A 177 27.86 -35.61 -33.12
N GLU A 178 26.91 -35.82 -32.19
CA GLU A 178 25.86 -36.86 -32.14
C GLU A 178 26.15 -38.37 -31.94
N ALA A 179 25.76 -38.81 -30.74
CA ALA A 179 24.61 -39.68 -30.48
C ALA A 179 24.71 -41.23 -30.56
N ALA A 180 24.53 -41.80 -29.36
CA ALA A 180 23.55 -42.86 -29.04
C ALA A 180 23.93 -44.36 -29.12
N LYS A 181 23.78 -44.96 -27.93
CA LYS A 181 23.14 -46.26 -27.60
C LYS A 181 23.96 -47.54 -27.36
N ASP A 182 23.29 -48.35 -26.53
CA ASP A 182 23.41 -49.77 -26.20
C ASP A 182 24.66 -50.25 -25.45
N ALA A 183 24.53 -51.45 -24.85
CA ALA A 183 25.14 -51.78 -23.56
C ALA A 183 25.25 -53.31 -23.32
N THR A 184 25.82 -53.66 -22.14
CA THR A 184 25.73 -54.98 -21.46
C THR A 184 26.79 -56.04 -21.78
N ALA A 185 27.78 -56.18 -20.89
CA ALA A 185 28.34 -57.46 -20.38
C ALA A 185 29.32 -57.13 -19.22
N THR A 186 28.94 -57.22 -17.93
CA THR A 186 28.79 -58.42 -17.08
C THR A 186 30.12 -59.01 -16.59
N ILE A 187 30.38 -58.91 -15.27
CA ILE A 187 30.80 -60.01 -14.36
C ILE A 187 30.85 -59.51 -12.89
N ARG A 188 30.24 -60.29 -11.98
CA ARG A 188 30.47 -60.36 -10.51
C ARG A 188 30.13 -61.80 -10.09
N PRO A 189 30.85 -62.38 -9.12
CA PRO A 189 30.30 -62.59 -7.75
C PRO A 189 31.38 -62.40 -6.64
N ASP A 190 31.16 -62.58 -5.33
CA ASP A 190 30.03 -62.35 -4.38
C ASP A 190 30.57 -62.67 -2.94
N VAL A 191 29.71 -62.94 -1.93
CA VAL A 191 29.96 -63.56 -0.59
C VAL A 191 30.13 -62.60 0.62
N THR A 192 29.01 -62.01 1.06
CA THR A 192 28.19 -62.33 2.27
C THR A 192 28.82 -62.90 3.60
N PRO A 193 28.12 -63.08 4.76
CA PRO A 193 28.60 -62.48 6.03
C PRO A 193 28.62 -63.36 7.32
N ARG A 194 29.05 -62.73 8.44
CA ARG A 194 28.71 -62.89 9.89
C ARG A 194 28.11 -64.22 10.44
N PRO A 195 28.66 -64.72 11.57
CA PRO A 195 27.95 -65.52 12.59
C PRO A 195 27.81 -64.83 13.97
N GLU A 196 27.17 -65.51 14.94
CA GLU A 196 26.64 -64.94 16.20
C GLU A 196 27.25 -65.51 17.51
N ALA A 197 26.93 -64.83 18.62
CA ALA A 197 26.68 -65.30 19.99
C ALA A 197 27.56 -66.37 20.68
N GLY A 198 28.04 -66.00 21.89
CA GLY A 198 28.45 -66.91 22.97
C GLY A 198 28.47 -66.14 24.30
N ALA A 199 28.00 -66.74 25.40
CA ALA A 199 27.85 -66.03 26.68
C ALA A 199 27.95 -66.97 27.91
N ALA A 200 28.63 -66.54 28.99
CA ALA A 200 28.30 -66.84 30.39
C ALA A 200 29.22 -66.12 31.42
N ALA A 201 28.60 -65.68 32.52
CA ALA A 201 29.13 -65.60 33.90
C ALA A 201 30.35 -64.73 34.28
N ASN A 202 30.04 -63.63 35.00
CA ASN A 202 30.53 -63.25 36.34
C ASN A 202 32.04 -63.02 36.66
N SER A 203 32.44 -62.12 37.58
CA SER A 203 31.77 -60.94 38.20
C SER A 203 32.73 -60.24 39.17
N GLU A 204 32.84 -58.90 39.16
CA GLU A 204 33.08 -58.10 40.39
C GLU A 204 32.73 -56.61 40.23
N GLN A 205 32.75 -55.87 41.34
CA GLN A 205 31.94 -54.67 41.64
C GLN A 205 32.31 -53.33 40.92
N PRO A 206 31.43 -52.30 40.97
CA PRO A 206 31.53 -51.13 40.10
C PRO A 206 32.46 -50.02 40.61
N GLY A 207 33.20 -49.42 39.66
CA GLY A 207 33.68 -48.04 39.80
C GLY A 207 32.54 -47.03 39.53
N GLU A 208 32.73 -45.78 39.94
CA GLU A 208 31.75 -44.71 39.77
C GLU A 208 31.37 -44.49 38.29
N PRO A 209 30.13 -44.03 38.00
CA PRO A 209 29.76 -43.62 36.65
C PRO A 209 30.61 -42.42 36.25
N VAL A 210 31.58 -42.63 35.34
CA VAL A 210 32.43 -41.58 34.79
C VAL A 210 31.52 -40.51 34.15
N LYS A 211 31.35 -39.39 34.87
CA LYS A 211 30.51 -38.26 34.47
C LYS A 211 30.97 -37.82 33.08
N ALA A 212 30.13 -38.05 32.06
CA ALA A 212 30.48 -37.84 30.67
C ALA A 212 31.04 -36.42 30.50
N ALA A 213 32.25 -36.31 29.93
CA ALA A 213 33.04 -35.09 30.02
C ALA A 213 32.32 -33.91 29.34
N SER A 214 31.81 -33.01 30.18
CA SER A 214 31.22 -31.75 29.76
C SER A 214 32.20 -31.02 28.85
N HIS A 215 31.78 -30.65 27.65
CA HIS A 215 32.58 -29.84 26.75
C HIS A 215 32.55 -28.35 27.15
N VAL A 216 31.84 -28.00 28.23
CA VAL A 216 31.89 -26.68 28.88
C VAL A 216 33.24 -26.52 29.58
N PRO A 217 33.97 -25.39 29.41
CA PRO A 217 35.17 -25.10 30.19
C PRO A 217 34.88 -25.11 31.70
N PRO A 218 35.79 -25.59 32.58
CA PRO A 218 35.55 -25.65 34.03
C PRO A 218 35.20 -24.31 34.69
N ALA A 219 35.64 -23.18 34.10
CA ALA A 219 35.29 -21.84 34.57
C ALA A 219 33.82 -21.45 34.27
N ASP A 220 33.24 -21.99 33.21
CA ASP A 220 31.88 -21.67 32.76
C ASP A 220 30.84 -22.72 33.21
N GLN A 221 31.28 -23.89 33.71
CA GLN A 221 30.42 -24.96 34.21
C GLN A 221 29.37 -24.50 35.25
N PRO A 222 29.66 -23.62 36.24
CA PRO A 222 28.64 -23.12 37.16
C PRO A 222 27.56 -22.27 36.49
N ALA A 223 27.90 -21.55 35.40
CA ALA A 223 26.93 -20.77 34.63
C ALA A 223 26.11 -21.68 33.70
N ALA A 224 26.70 -22.76 33.17
CA ALA A 224 25.98 -23.76 32.39
C ALA A 224 24.92 -24.52 33.22
N GLU A 225 25.24 -24.86 34.46
CA GLU A 225 24.27 -25.47 35.39
C GLU A 225 23.10 -24.52 35.68
N LYS A 226 23.35 -23.21 35.78
CA LYS A 226 22.29 -22.19 35.90
C LYS A 226 21.52 -21.89 34.62
N LEU A 227 22.15 -22.01 33.44
CA LEU A 227 21.46 -21.93 32.16
C LEU A 227 20.44 -23.07 31.99
N HIS A 228 20.77 -24.27 32.45
CA HIS A 228 19.84 -25.41 32.48
C HIS A 228 18.66 -25.13 33.42
N GLU A 229 18.92 -24.78 34.69
CA GLU A 229 17.86 -24.48 35.67
C GLU A 229 16.92 -23.34 35.23
N LEU A 230 17.48 -22.27 34.64
CA LEU A 230 16.70 -21.12 34.17
C LEU A 230 15.88 -21.42 32.91
N LEU A 231 16.34 -22.30 32.01
CA LEU A 231 15.53 -22.73 30.87
C LEU A 231 14.37 -23.62 31.35
N ASP A 232 14.64 -24.67 32.13
CA ASP A 232 13.61 -25.56 32.68
C ASP A 232 12.52 -24.79 33.47
N ALA A 233 12.93 -23.81 34.29
CA ALA A 233 11.99 -23.06 35.13
C ALA A 233 11.33 -21.85 34.44
N ASN A 234 12.05 -21.12 33.57
CA ASN A 234 11.63 -19.80 33.08
C ASN A 234 11.56 -19.64 31.56
N ALA A 235 11.85 -20.65 30.73
CA ALA A 235 11.87 -20.49 29.27
C ALA A 235 10.56 -19.91 28.68
N THR A 236 9.38 -20.24 29.23
CA THR A 236 8.09 -19.66 28.76
C THR A 236 7.91 -18.18 29.14
N LYS A 237 8.60 -17.68 30.17
CA LYS A 237 8.61 -16.28 30.59
C LYS A 237 9.63 -15.44 29.81
N LEU A 238 10.75 -16.05 29.43
CA LEU A 238 11.83 -15.42 28.64
C LEU A 238 11.53 -15.43 27.14
N PHE A 239 10.92 -16.52 26.64
CA PHE A 239 10.61 -16.75 25.23
C PHE A 239 9.12 -17.07 25.09
N SER A 240 8.28 -16.05 24.87
CA SER A 240 6.83 -16.21 24.74
C SER A 240 6.45 -17.07 23.53
N ARG A 241 7.10 -16.81 22.38
CA ARG A 241 6.91 -17.51 21.11
C ARG A 241 7.37 -18.97 21.23
N LYS A 242 6.47 -19.93 20.97
CA LYS A 242 6.76 -21.37 21.04
C LYS A 242 7.95 -21.80 20.15
N ALA A 243 8.07 -21.22 18.96
CA ALA A 243 9.12 -21.57 18.00
C ALA A 243 10.51 -21.09 18.48
N GLU A 244 10.64 -19.84 18.91
CA GLU A 244 11.88 -19.28 19.49
C GLU A 244 12.30 -20.08 20.72
N ARG A 245 11.35 -20.36 21.62
CA ARG A 245 11.61 -21.17 22.81
C ARG A 245 12.17 -22.55 22.48
N ALA A 246 11.52 -23.30 21.59
CA ALA A 246 11.97 -24.64 21.21
C ALA A 246 13.35 -24.62 20.52
N ALA A 247 13.63 -23.60 19.69
CA ALA A 247 14.94 -23.42 19.06
C ALA A 247 16.04 -23.10 20.09
N VAL A 248 15.76 -22.26 21.09
CA VAL A 248 16.69 -21.94 22.18
C VAL A 248 16.93 -23.15 23.07
N GLU A 249 15.89 -23.84 23.53
CA GLU A 249 15.98 -25.08 24.31
C GLU A 249 16.88 -26.11 23.60
N LYS A 250 16.64 -26.35 22.30
CA LYS A 250 17.43 -27.24 21.44
C LYS A 250 18.89 -26.78 21.30
N PHE A 251 19.14 -25.49 21.08
CA PHE A 251 20.46 -24.93 20.86
C PHE A 251 21.34 -24.98 22.12
N TYR A 252 20.79 -24.62 23.28
CA TYR A 252 21.54 -24.73 24.54
C TYR A 252 21.73 -26.20 24.95
N THR A 253 20.76 -27.08 24.72
CA THR A 253 20.94 -28.54 24.89
C THR A 253 22.11 -29.06 24.05
N ALA A 254 22.17 -28.69 22.77
CA ALA A 254 23.24 -29.10 21.86
C ALA A 254 24.63 -28.56 22.24
N ARG A 255 24.69 -27.49 23.04
CA ARG A 255 25.91 -26.92 23.62
C ARG A 255 26.25 -27.47 25.01
N SER A 256 25.51 -28.45 25.53
CA SER A 256 25.58 -28.89 26.94
C SER A 256 25.44 -27.72 27.93
N TYR A 257 24.61 -26.75 27.57
CA TYR A 257 24.36 -25.49 28.29
C TYR A 257 25.59 -24.56 28.45
N ALA A 258 26.67 -24.76 27.67
CA ALA A 258 27.78 -23.81 27.61
C ALA A 258 27.26 -22.40 27.27
N PRO A 259 27.61 -21.35 28.06
CA PRO A 259 27.25 -19.96 27.78
C PRO A 259 27.51 -19.56 26.33
N LEU A 260 26.65 -18.70 25.81
CA LEU A 260 26.69 -18.26 24.42
C LEU A 260 27.49 -16.96 24.25
N TRP A 261 27.36 -16.06 25.22
CA TRP A 261 27.84 -14.68 25.14
C TRP A 261 29.10 -14.42 25.97
N THR A 262 29.46 -15.35 26.86
CA THR A 262 30.70 -15.32 27.64
C THR A 262 31.58 -16.53 27.34
N ALA A 263 32.87 -16.42 27.69
CA ALA A 263 33.83 -17.52 27.78
C ALA A 263 34.81 -17.20 28.91
N GLY A 264 35.03 -18.13 29.85
CA GLY A 264 35.72 -17.86 31.11
C GLY A 264 35.09 -16.68 31.87
N GLY A 265 33.75 -16.60 31.88
CA GLY A 265 32.99 -15.47 32.44
C GLY A 265 33.12 -14.12 31.70
N THR A 266 33.97 -14.00 30.69
CA THR A 266 34.24 -12.72 29.98
C THR A 266 33.44 -12.61 28.69
N LEU A 267 32.90 -11.42 28.37
CA LEU A 267 32.16 -11.13 27.13
C LEU A 267 32.96 -11.46 25.87
N ASN A 268 32.43 -12.35 25.03
CA ASN A 268 33.06 -12.74 23.76
C ASN A 268 32.74 -11.74 22.62
N THR A 269 33.43 -11.88 21.48
CA THR A 269 33.29 -10.98 20.32
C THR A 269 31.88 -10.99 19.71
N GLN A 270 31.19 -12.14 19.71
CA GLN A 270 29.83 -12.23 19.18
C GLN A 270 28.85 -11.43 20.05
N ALA A 271 28.99 -11.54 21.37
CA ALA A 271 28.20 -10.77 22.32
C ALA A 271 28.44 -9.27 22.15
N GLN A 272 29.70 -8.84 22.00
CA GLN A 272 30.05 -7.43 21.77
C GLN A 272 29.38 -6.87 20.50
N GLY A 273 29.37 -7.61 19.39
CA GLY A 273 28.70 -7.20 18.15
C GLY A 273 27.17 -7.15 18.26
N VAL A 274 26.53 -8.13 18.90
CA VAL A 274 25.08 -8.11 19.17
C VAL A 274 24.72 -6.95 20.09
N ILE A 275 25.47 -6.74 21.18
CA ILE A 275 25.29 -5.62 22.12
C ILE A 275 25.40 -4.27 21.41
N ALA A 276 26.38 -4.11 20.50
CA ALA A 276 26.51 -2.88 19.71
C ALA A 276 25.29 -2.66 18.81
N ARG A 277 24.82 -3.70 18.11
CA ARG A 277 23.65 -3.63 17.24
C ARG A 277 22.35 -3.31 17.97
N LEU A 278 22.10 -3.96 19.11
CA LEU A 278 20.88 -3.73 19.90
C LEU A 278 20.84 -2.33 20.51
N ARG A 279 22.00 -1.79 20.92
CA ARG A 279 22.09 -0.39 21.37
C ARG A 279 21.81 0.60 20.23
N ASP A 280 22.33 0.34 19.03
CA ASP A 280 22.09 1.15 17.82
C ASP A 280 20.76 0.81 17.10
N ALA A 281 19.86 0.00 17.67
CA ALA A 281 18.58 -0.36 17.05
C ALA A 281 17.71 0.86 16.68
N ALA A 282 17.91 1.99 17.37
CA ALA A 282 17.38 3.28 17.00
C ALA A 282 17.65 3.64 15.52
N ALA A 283 18.84 3.36 14.97
CA ALA A 283 19.22 3.66 13.59
C ALA A 283 18.31 2.97 12.56
N ASP A 284 17.76 1.80 12.91
CA ASP A 284 16.78 1.06 12.10
C ASP A 284 15.33 1.52 12.29
N GLY A 285 15.12 2.65 12.96
CA GLY A 285 13.78 3.15 13.29
C GLY A 285 13.04 2.28 14.33
N LEU A 286 13.76 1.39 15.00
CA LEU A 286 13.26 0.63 16.15
C LEU A 286 13.48 1.44 17.44
N ASN A 287 13.01 0.94 18.59
CA ASN A 287 13.32 1.54 19.89
C ASN A 287 14.37 0.69 20.60
N SER A 288 15.55 1.23 20.94
CA SER A 288 16.57 0.46 21.68
C SER A 288 16.13 0.05 23.10
N SER A 289 15.08 0.67 23.65
CA SER A 289 14.43 0.26 24.92
C SER A 289 13.79 -1.12 24.85
N ASP A 290 13.42 -1.57 23.65
CA ASP A 290 12.60 -2.77 23.44
C ASP A 290 13.49 -4.02 23.29
N TYR A 291 14.83 -3.84 23.26
CA TYR A 291 15.84 -4.90 23.20
C TYR A 291 16.86 -4.72 24.36
N PRO A 292 16.46 -5.00 25.61
CA PRO A 292 17.23 -4.65 26.80
C PRO A 292 18.55 -5.43 26.92
N VAL A 293 19.66 -4.79 26.55
CA VAL A 293 21.01 -5.31 26.75
C VAL A 293 21.35 -5.40 28.25
N PRO A 294 21.68 -6.59 28.78
CA PRO A 294 22.12 -6.74 30.17
C PRO A 294 23.57 -6.31 30.38
N ASP A 295 23.90 -5.93 31.61
CA ASP A 295 25.26 -5.57 32.02
C ASP A 295 26.01 -6.81 32.55
N PHE A 296 26.84 -7.39 31.69
CA PHE A 296 27.71 -8.52 32.04
C PHE A 296 28.87 -8.13 32.99
N ALA A 297 29.21 -6.85 33.14
CA ALA A 297 30.23 -6.42 34.11
C ALA A 297 29.67 -6.35 35.54
N ALA A 298 28.36 -6.14 35.68
CA ALA A 298 27.64 -6.25 36.95
C ALA A 298 27.25 -7.70 37.32
N ALA A 299 27.31 -8.63 36.36
CA ALA A 299 26.98 -10.04 36.55
C ALA A 299 28.11 -10.78 37.29
N SER A 300 28.04 -10.75 38.62
CA SER A 300 29.08 -11.25 39.54
C SER A 300 28.85 -12.67 40.05
N SER A 301 27.68 -13.26 39.81
CA SER A 301 27.35 -14.65 40.15
C SER A 301 27.01 -15.49 38.91
N PRO A 302 27.15 -16.84 38.96
CA PRO A 302 26.77 -17.71 37.85
C PRO A 302 25.29 -17.58 37.44
N GLU A 303 24.40 -17.33 38.41
CA GLU A 303 22.98 -17.04 38.18
C GLU A 303 22.80 -15.75 37.36
N GLN A 304 23.50 -14.66 37.74
CA GLN A 304 23.43 -13.38 37.03
C GLN A 304 24.01 -13.48 35.61
N LEU A 305 25.06 -14.28 35.42
CA LEU A 305 25.64 -14.55 34.10
C LEU A 305 24.68 -15.35 33.21
N ALA A 306 24.04 -16.39 33.76
CA ALA A 306 23.03 -17.17 33.04
C ALA A 306 21.77 -16.35 32.71
N GLU A 307 21.30 -15.51 33.65
CA GLU A 307 20.22 -14.55 33.39
C GLU A 307 20.59 -13.53 32.30
N ALA A 308 21.81 -12.98 32.32
CA ALA A 308 22.28 -12.05 31.30
C ALA A 308 22.41 -12.70 29.92
N ASP A 309 22.91 -13.93 29.87
CA ASP A 309 23.08 -14.68 28.63
C ASP A 309 21.72 -14.94 27.94
N LEU A 310 20.73 -15.43 28.68
CA LEU A 310 19.37 -15.65 28.14
C LEU A 310 18.64 -14.35 27.77
N LYS A 311 18.82 -13.26 28.52
CA LYS A 311 18.23 -11.95 28.20
C LYS A 311 18.81 -11.34 26.92
N LEU A 312 20.11 -11.53 26.67
CA LEU A 312 20.73 -11.10 25.41
C LEU A 312 20.23 -11.95 24.23
N THR A 313 20.09 -13.27 24.43
CA THR A 313 19.48 -14.17 23.42
C THR A 313 18.04 -13.78 23.08
N ALA A 314 17.21 -13.47 24.09
CA ALA A 314 15.84 -12.99 23.87
C ALA A 314 15.81 -11.65 23.11
N SER A 315 16.62 -10.67 23.53
CA SER A 315 16.69 -9.35 22.87
C SER A 315 17.20 -9.44 21.42
N MET A 316 18.11 -10.38 21.13
CA MET A 316 18.56 -10.69 19.77
C MET A 316 17.42 -11.29 18.91
N MET A 317 16.62 -12.21 19.47
CA MET A 317 15.46 -12.78 18.77
C MET A 317 14.39 -11.73 18.48
N ASP A 318 14.05 -10.89 19.46
CA ASP A 318 13.09 -9.81 19.31
C ASP A 318 13.55 -8.81 18.23
N TYR A 319 14.84 -8.43 18.21
CA TYR A 319 15.38 -7.59 17.14
C TYR A 319 15.31 -8.31 15.79
N ALA A 320 15.82 -9.55 15.67
CA ALA A 320 15.87 -10.27 14.40
C ALA A 320 14.48 -10.47 13.79
N ARG A 321 13.49 -10.86 14.61
CA ARG A 321 12.09 -10.99 14.20
C ARG A 321 11.51 -9.65 13.76
N GLN A 322 11.68 -8.58 14.54
CA GLN A 322 11.06 -7.29 14.27
C GLN A 322 11.75 -6.55 13.11
N ALA A 323 13.07 -6.69 12.94
CA ALA A 323 13.81 -6.23 11.77
C ALA A 323 13.34 -6.95 10.49
N GLN A 324 13.13 -8.27 10.58
CA GLN A 324 12.64 -9.09 9.49
C GLN A 324 11.18 -8.76 9.11
N SER A 325 10.24 -8.93 10.03
CA SER A 325 8.80 -8.95 9.73
C SER A 325 8.06 -7.64 10.02
N GLY A 326 8.72 -6.68 10.66
CA GLY A 326 8.08 -5.52 11.27
C GLY A 326 7.76 -5.76 12.75
N ARG A 327 7.59 -4.65 13.47
CA ARG A 327 7.10 -4.59 14.85
C ARG A 327 5.59 -4.84 14.96
N MET A 328 4.85 -4.71 13.85
CA MET A 328 3.43 -5.03 13.76
C MET A 328 3.09 -5.77 12.47
N HIS A 329 2.12 -6.68 12.55
CA HIS A 329 1.53 -7.27 11.35
C HIS A 329 0.63 -6.24 10.64
N TRP A 330 0.63 -6.21 9.30
CA TRP A 330 -0.14 -5.24 8.53
C TRP A 330 -1.65 -5.27 8.84
N SER A 331 -2.19 -6.41 9.30
CA SER A 331 -3.60 -6.51 9.67
C SER A 331 -3.97 -5.80 10.99
N GLN A 332 -3.01 -5.42 11.83
CA GLN A 332 -3.27 -4.47 12.93
C GLN A 332 -3.71 -3.11 12.36
N VAL A 333 -3.13 -2.72 11.21
CA VAL A 333 -3.35 -1.43 10.56
C VAL A 333 -4.64 -1.44 9.74
N THR A 334 -4.85 -2.42 8.87
CA THR A 334 -6.08 -2.47 8.04
C THR A 334 -6.31 -3.83 7.37
N ALA A 335 -7.56 -4.10 6.98
CA ALA A 335 -7.98 -5.30 6.25
C ALA A 335 -7.55 -5.28 4.77
N ASP A 336 -7.28 -4.10 4.20
CA ASP A 336 -6.95 -3.91 2.79
C ASP A 336 -5.44 -4.00 2.49
N VAL A 337 -4.75 -4.95 3.14
CA VAL A 337 -3.38 -5.37 2.82
C VAL A 337 -3.29 -6.89 2.54
N GLN A 338 -2.34 -7.29 1.70
CA GLN A 338 -1.94 -8.66 1.42
C GLN A 338 -0.48 -8.69 0.91
N TYR A 339 0.48 -8.63 1.82
CA TYR A 339 1.87 -8.95 1.49
C TYR A 339 2.21 -10.38 1.93
N PRO A 340 3.13 -11.08 1.24
CA PRO A 340 3.62 -12.37 1.69
C PRO A 340 4.40 -12.21 3.00
N GLU A 341 4.09 -13.05 3.98
CA GLU A 341 4.85 -13.12 5.23
C GLU A 341 6.19 -13.83 5.00
N HIS A 342 7.26 -13.32 5.60
CA HIS A 342 8.62 -13.86 5.53
C HIS A 342 9.23 -13.97 6.94
N PRO A 343 8.64 -14.80 7.83
CA PRO A 343 9.08 -14.93 9.22
C PRO A 343 10.53 -15.43 9.33
N ILE A 344 11.17 -15.18 10.47
CA ILE A 344 12.45 -15.80 10.80
C ILE A 344 12.28 -17.30 11.08
N ASP A 345 13.31 -18.08 10.78
CA ASP A 345 13.59 -19.35 11.44
C ASP A 345 14.54 -19.06 12.63
N PRO A 346 14.09 -19.24 13.90
CA PRO A 346 14.94 -18.96 15.06
C PRO A 346 16.20 -19.84 15.16
N GLU A 347 16.20 -21.06 14.62
CA GLU A 347 17.42 -21.88 14.58
C GLU A 347 18.45 -21.29 13.62
N GLN A 348 17.99 -20.72 12.51
CA GLN A 348 18.85 -19.98 11.57
C GLN A 348 19.32 -18.65 12.17
N VAL A 349 18.51 -17.93 12.96
CA VAL A 349 18.96 -16.72 13.68
C VAL A 349 20.12 -17.05 14.63
N LEU A 350 19.97 -18.08 15.46
CA LEU A 350 21.04 -18.55 16.35
C LEU A 350 22.29 -18.93 15.56
N THR A 351 22.13 -19.74 14.51
CA THR A 351 23.25 -20.20 13.68
C THR A 351 23.96 -19.02 13.01
N ASN A 352 23.23 -18.16 12.28
CA ASN A 352 23.80 -17.07 11.50
C ASN A 352 24.50 -16.04 12.37
N VAL A 353 23.88 -15.58 13.47
CA VAL A 353 24.44 -14.49 14.29
C VAL A 353 25.62 -14.98 15.15
N THR A 354 25.60 -16.23 15.63
CA THR A 354 26.65 -16.74 16.55
C THR A 354 27.86 -17.33 15.83
N THR A 355 27.72 -17.72 14.55
CA THR A 355 28.84 -18.23 13.72
C THR A 355 29.41 -17.19 12.75
N ALA A 356 28.76 -16.03 12.57
CA ALA A 356 29.27 -14.95 11.72
C ALA A 356 30.63 -14.42 12.18
N LYS A 357 31.43 -13.89 11.25
CA LYS A 357 32.65 -13.13 11.56
C LYS A 357 32.33 -11.77 12.21
N ASP A 358 31.14 -11.23 11.93
CA ASP A 358 30.62 -9.99 12.48
C ASP A 358 29.13 -10.20 12.79
N SER A 359 28.82 -10.42 14.08
CA SER A 359 27.45 -10.60 14.56
C SER A 359 26.59 -9.33 14.46
N SER A 360 27.19 -8.14 14.42
CA SER A 360 26.47 -6.87 14.22
C SER A 360 25.98 -6.74 12.79
N ALA A 361 26.83 -7.07 11.81
CA ALA A 361 26.45 -7.09 10.40
C ALA A 361 25.48 -8.25 10.09
N ALA A 362 25.68 -9.42 10.69
CA ALA A 362 24.75 -10.54 10.55
C ALA A 362 23.35 -10.19 11.08
N LEU A 363 23.27 -9.53 12.24
CA LEU A 363 22.00 -9.10 12.83
C LEU A 363 21.37 -7.91 12.06
N ASP A 364 22.15 -7.01 11.46
CA ASP A 364 21.62 -5.97 10.54
C ASP A 364 20.98 -6.56 9.28
N SER A 365 21.46 -7.73 8.81
CA SER A 365 21.00 -8.33 7.55
C SER A 365 19.53 -8.78 7.55
N TYR A 366 18.88 -8.83 8.72
CA TYR A 366 17.44 -9.03 8.86
C TYR A 366 16.61 -7.79 8.45
N ASN A 367 17.19 -6.59 8.46
CA ASN A 367 16.52 -5.39 7.93
C ASN A 367 16.35 -5.48 6.39
N PRO A 368 15.40 -4.74 5.78
CA PRO A 368 15.14 -4.80 4.35
C PRO A 368 16.38 -4.41 3.50
N PRO A 369 16.81 -5.24 2.52
CA PRO A 369 18.03 -5.01 1.74
C PRO A 369 17.91 -3.86 0.73
N HIS A 370 16.68 -3.43 0.45
CA HIS A 370 16.32 -2.38 -0.51
C HIS A 370 17.14 -1.10 -0.34
N GLU A 371 17.61 -0.55 -1.46
CA GLU A 371 18.30 0.75 -1.48
C GLU A 371 17.45 1.84 -0.82
N LEU A 372 16.18 1.96 -1.19
CA LEU A 372 15.21 2.89 -0.61
C LEU A 372 15.00 2.75 0.92
N TYR A 373 15.27 1.58 1.51
CA TYR A 373 15.31 1.42 2.98
C TYR A 373 16.62 1.95 3.55
N ARG A 374 17.76 1.62 2.92
CA ARG A 374 19.09 2.08 3.34
C ARG A 374 19.23 3.61 3.23
N GLU A 375 18.64 4.23 2.21
CA GLU A 375 18.53 5.70 2.08
C GLU A 375 17.68 6.31 3.20
N LEU A 376 16.54 5.70 3.56
CA LEU A 376 15.73 6.15 4.71
C LEU A 376 16.49 6.02 6.04
N LYS A 377 17.24 4.93 6.25
CA LYS A 377 18.16 4.73 7.40
C LYS A 377 19.21 5.85 7.47
N GLN A 378 19.79 6.25 6.32
CA GLN A 378 20.71 7.39 6.24
C GLN A 378 20.02 8.73 6.57
N LYS A 379 18.84 9.01 5.99
CA LYS A 379 18.10 10.26 6.28
C LYS A 379 17.59 10.35 7.73
N LEU A 380 17.27 9.22 8.36
CA LEU A 380 16.97 9.16 9.78
C LEU A 380 18.20 9.56 10.63
N ALA A 381 19.39 9.06 10.28
CA ALA A 381 20.63 9.42 10.95
C ALA A 381 21.04 10.90 10.74
N GLU A 382 20.89 11.44 9.52
CA GLU A 382 21.09 12.86 9.22
C GLU A 382 20.19 13.75 10.10
N LEU A 383 18.89 13.46 10.14
CA LEU A 383 17.92 14.27 10.88
C LEU A 383 18.10 14.21 12.40
N ARG A 384 18.51 13.06 12.95
CA ARG A 384 18.80 12.95 14.39
C ARG A 384 20.07 13.69 14.80
N LYS A 385 21.17 13.58 14.04
CA LYS A 385 22.38 14.39 14.27
C LYS A 385 22.08 15.89 14.18
N ALA A 386 21.26 16.28 13.20
CA ALA A 386 20.75 17.65 13.09
C ALA A 386 19.72 18.03 14.18
N SER A 387 19.44 17.17 15.17
CA SER A 387 18.54 17.42 16.30
C SER A 387 19.23 17.50 17.66
N GLU A 388 20.56 17.34 17.72
CA GLU A 388 21.36 17.49 18.95
C GLU A 388 21.63 18.98 19.31
N GLY A 389 21.23 19.92 18.46
CA GLY A 389 21.23 21.36 18.73
C GLY A 389 19.84 21.88 19.16
N PRO A 390 19.78 22.99 19.95
CA PRO A 390 18.53 23.51 20.50
C PRO A 390 17.51 23.89 19.42
N LEU A 391 16.32 23.32 19.51
CA LEU A 391 15.23 23.57 18.55
C LEU A 391 14.55 24.91 18.86
N ILE A 392 14.93 25.97 18.15
CA ILE A 392 14.26 27.27 18.19
C ILE A 392 12.94 27.16 17.40
N GLU A 393 11.87 26.68 18.06
CA GLU A 393 10.51 26.70 17.54
C GLU A 393 9.90 28.12 17.68
N ILE A 394 9.43 28.71 16.58
CA ILE A 394 8.78 30.03 16.62
C ILE A 394 7.43 29.87 17.33
N ALA A 395 7.26 30.58 18.44
CA ALA A 395 6.06 30.44 19.28
C ALA A 395 4.78 30.92 18.57
N ASN A 396 3.66 30.22 18.83
CA ASN A 396 2.33 30.72 18.49
C ASN A 396 2.03 31.98 19.32
N GLY A 397 1.20 32.88 18.79
CA GLY A 397 0.93 34.18 19.42
C GLY A 397 0.04 35.07 18.56
N PRO A 398 -0.10 36.37 18.90
CA PRO A 398 -0.88 37.31 18.13
C PRO A 398 -0.47 37.35 16.64
N GLY A 399 -1.44 37.58 15.75
CA GLY A 399 -1.17 37.66 14.32
C GLY A 399 -0.53 38.98 13.94
N LEU A 400 0.70 38.95 13.38
CA LEU A 400 1.39 40.18 12.97
C LEU A 400 0.94 40.65 11.58
N VAL A 401 0.71 41.94 11.46
CA VAL A 401 0.20 42.60 10.24
C VAL A 401 0.95 43.93 10.06
N PHE A 402 1.69 44.08 8.96
CA PHE A 402 2.31 45.36 8.63
C PHE A 402 1.23 46.41 8.31
N ARG A 403 1.30 47.57 8.98
CA ARG A 403 0.48 48.75 8.69
C ARG A 403 1.41 49.95 8.54
N LYS A 404 1.29 50.72 7.45
CA LYS A 404 2.18 51.87 7.16
C LYS A 404 2.27 52.91 8.28
N ASN A 405 1.23 53.04 9.11
CA ASN A 405 1.13 54.02 10.18
C ASN A 405 1.27 53.39 11.58
N ALA A 406 1.52 52.08 11.68
CA ALA A 406 1.65 51.36 12.94
C ALA A 406 2.47 50.07 12.72
N VAL A 407 3.78 50.16 12.98
CA VAL A 407 4.68 49.00 12.97
C VAL A 407 4.42 48.16 14.23
N MET A 408 4.32 46.84 14.08
CA MET A 408 4.19 45.92 15.21
C MET A 408 5.57 45.42 15.62
N GLU A 409 5.88 45.43 16.91
CA GLU A 409 7.08 44.81 17.47
C GLU A 409 6.72 43.49 18.16
N ASP A 410 7.50 42.45 17.92
CA ASP A 410 7.31 41.12 18.51
C ASP A 410 8.65 40.37 18.61
N PRO A 411 8.99 39.74 19.75
CA PRO A 411 10.26 39.05 19.95
C PRO A 411 10.48 37.83 19.02
N ARG A 412 9.46 37.38 18.30
CA ARG A 412 9.57 36.32 17.29
C ARG A 412 10.13 36.81 15.95
N VAL A 413 10.11 38.11 15.66
CA VAL A 413 10.49 38.63 14.33
C VAL A 413 11.94 38.29 13.94
N PRO A 414 12.96 38.33 14.82
CA PRO A 414 14.31 37.88 14.49
C PRO A 414 14.36 36.41 14.04
N GLN A 415 13.62 35.54 14.73
CA GLN A 415 13.50 34.12 14.37
C GLN A 415 12.81 33.96 13.01
N ILE A 416 11.81 34.79 12.71
CA ILE A 416 11.08 34.81 11.44
C ILE A 416 11.97 35.31 10.29
N ARG A 417 12.75 36.38 10.50
CA ARG A 417 13.75 36.90 9.53
C ARG A 417 14.75 35.80 9.16
N ALA A 418 15.36 35.16 10.16
CA ALA A 418 16.27 34.04 9.95
C ALA A 418 15.59 32.86 9.21
N ARG A 419 14.34 32.52 9.57
CA ARG A 419 13.59 31.42 8.94
C ARG A 419 13.15 31.70 7.50
N LEU A 420 13.01 32.98 7.14
CA LEU A 420 12.74 33.46 5.78
C LEU A 420 14.00 33.67 4.94
N GLY A 421 15.20 33.55 5.52
CA GLY A 421 16.48 33.80 4.83
C GLY A 421 16.84 35.29 4.68
N MET A 422 16.21 36.17 5.47
CA MET A 422 16.50 37.60 5.47
C MET A 422 17.80 37.86 6.23
N THR A 423 18.80 38.42 5.54
CA THR A 423 20.11 38.78 6.12
C THR A 423 20.18 40.23 6.60
N GLN A 424 19.23 41.08 6.17
CA GLN A 424 19.11 42.46 6.58
C GLN A 424 18.38 42.61 7.92
N ASN A 425 18.97 43.39 8.82
CA ASN A 425 18.47 43.68 10.18
C ASN A 425 18.03 42.40 10.94
N PRO A 426 18.89 41.39 11.11
CA PRO A 426 18.50 40.05 11.58
C PRO A 426 17.86 40.08 12.98
N ASP A 427 18.34 40.94 13.87
CA ASP A 427 17.88 41.05 15.26
C ASP A 427 16.70 42.02 15.47
N ASP A 428 16.14 42.60 14.40
CA ASP A 428 15.08 43.62 14.48
C ASP A 428 13.70 43.00 14.76
N THR A 429 13.12 43.38 15.91
CA THR A 429 11.81 42.94 16.41
C THR A 429 10.62 43.50 15.63
N ARG A 430 10.83 44.46 14.73
CA ARG A 430 9.77 45.14 13.97
C ARG A 430 9.30 44.30 12.78
N PHE A 431 8.00 44.00 12.73
CA PHE A 431 7.33 43.41 11.56
C PHE A 431 7.09 44.50 10.50
N ASP A 432 8.14 44.77 9.73
CA ASP A 432 8.19 45.80 8.69
C ASP A 432 7.58 45.35 7.33
N ALA A 433 7.73 46.20 6.32
CA ALA A 433 7.22 45.94 4.97
C ALA A 433 7.94 44.76 4.27
N ASP A 434 9.23 44.57 4.54
CA ASP A 434 10.07 43.56 3.90
C ASP A 434 9.78 42.18 4.51
N VAL A 435 9.63 42.10 5.84
CA VAL A 435 9.16 40.88 6.52
C VAL A 435 7.76 40.51 6.03
N ALA A 436 6.85 41.48 5.89
CA ALA A 436 5.51 41.22 5.36
C ALA A 436 5.50 40.82 3.86
N ALA A 437 6.50 41.23 3.08
CA ALA A 437 6.70 40.79 1.70
C ALA A 437 7.26 39.35 1.64
N ALA A 438 8.31 39.06 2.42
CA ALA A 438 8.90 37.73 2.51
C ALA A 438 7.92 36.69 3.07
N VAL A 439 7.09 37.04 4.07
CA VAL A 439 5.98 36.21 4.55
C VAL A 439 4.98 35.92 3.43
N ARG A 440 4.64 36.91 2.60
CA ARG A 440 3.68 36.73 1.48
C ARG A 440 4.21 35.79 0.40
N GLU A 441 5.49 35.91 0.06
CA GLU A 441 6.15 35.02 -0.89
C GLU A 441 6.25 33.59 -0.34
N PHE A 442 6.63 33.44 0.94
CA PHE A 442 6.62 32.17 1.64
C PHE A 442 5.23 31.52 1.65
N GLN A 443 4.18 32.28 1.98
CA GLN A 443 2.80 31.79 1.92
C GLN A 443 2.44 31.28 0.53
N ALA A 444 2.77 32.01 -0.54
CA ALA A 444 2.53 31.57 -1.91
C ALA A 444 3.28 30.28 -2.26
N ARG A 445 4.57 30.18 -1.91
CA ARG A 445 5.39 28.97 -2.11
C ARG A 445 4.89 27.75 -1.34
N HIS A 446 4.27 27.96 -0.18
CA HIS A 446 3.73 26.89 0.68
C HIS A 446 2.21 26.68 0.54
N HIS A 447 1.60 27.20 -0.53
CA HIS A 447 0.16 27.07 -0.84
C HIS A 447 -0.79 27.56 0.28
N LEU A 448 -0.34 28.53 1.07
CA LEU A 448 -1.17 29.30 1.99
C LEU A 448 -1.78 30.51 1.26
N LYS A 449 -2.76 31.16 1.88
CA LYS A 449 -3.29 32.45 1.42
C LYS A 449 -2.16 33.51 1.49
N PRO A 450 -1.77 34.16 0.38
CA PRO A 450 -0.65 35.10 0.35
C PRO A 450 -1.10 36.51 0.76
N ASP A 451 -1.54 36.68 2.00
CA ASP A 451 -1.93 37.99 2.55
C ASP A 451 -0.78 38.78 3.18
N GLY A 452 0.33 38.13 3.52
CA GLY A 452 1.46 38.71 4.27
C GLY A 452 1.20 38.78 5.78
N ILE A 453 0.20 38.07 6.29
CA ILE A 453 -0.15 38.06 7.72
C ILE A 453 0.51 36.86 8.41
N LEU A 454 1.26 37.14 9.49
CA LEU A 454 1.86 36.10 10.31
C LEU A 454 0.86 35.56 11.34
N GLY A 455 -0.16 34.85 10.87
CA GLY A 455 -1.05 34.07 11.74
C GLY A 455 -0.47 32.69 12.09
N ASN A 456 -1.06 31.98 13.06
CA ASN A 456 -0.59 30.67 13.53
C ASN A 456 -0.47 29.60 12.41
N ASN A 457 -1.21 29.71 11.30
CA ASN A 457 -1.04 28.86 10.13
C ASN A 457 0.30 29.13 9.39
N THR A 458 0.67 30.41 9.27
CA THR A 458 1.97 30.85 8.72
C THR A 458 3.11 30.44 9.65
N VAL A 459 2.96 30.65 10.98
CA VAL A 459 3.96 30.23 11.98
C VAL A 459 4.18 28.72 11.96
N ARG A 460 3.11 27.92 11.92
CA ARG A 460 3.20 26.46 11.81
C ARG A 460 3.90 26.00 10.52
N ALA A 461 3.66 26.69 9.40
CA ALA A 461 4.36 26.39 8.15
C ALA A 461 5.85 26.82 8.18
N LEU A 462 6.18 27.94 8.83
CA LEU A 462 7.57 28.38 9.05
C LEU A 462 8.33 27.42 9.95
N ASN A 463 7.73 26.94 11.05
CA ASN A 463 8.32 25.85 11.84
C ASN A 463 8.47 24.59 10.98
N GLY A 464 7.46 24.28 10.17
CA GLY A 464 7.37 23.11 9.32
C GLY A 464 6.61 21.97 10.00
N PRO A 465 6.58 20.75 9.43
CA PRO A 465 6.36 19.57 10.26
C PRO A 465 7.44 19.56 11.35
N LYS A 466 7.07 19.24 12.61
CA LYS A 466 8.07 19.07 13.67
C LYS A 466 9.11 18.04 13.22
N LYS A 467 10.37 18.19 13.65
CA LYS A 467 11.43 17.21 13.31
C LYS A 467 10.97 15.80 13.68
N ASP A 468 10.34 15.67 14.85
CA ASP A 468 9.64 14.49 15.35
C ASP A 468 8.69 13.90 14.31
N HIS A 469 7.77 14.68 13.72
CA HIS A 469 6.85 14.20 12.68
C HIS A 469 7.59 13.74 11.41
N THR A 470 8.71 14.36 11.05
CA THR A 470 9.48 13.92 9.87
C THR A 470 10.20 12.59 10.16
N ILE A 471 10.76 12.46 11.36
CA ILE A 471 11.39 11.25 11.89
C ILE A 471 10.34 10.12 12.03
N ASP A 472 9.18 10.40 12.60
CA ASP A 472 7.99 9.54 12.69
C ASP A 472 7.59 9.00 11.30
N THR A 473 7.51 9.89 10.31
CA THR A 473 7.13 9.50 8.94
C THR A 473 8.19 8.55 8.36
N ILE A 474 9.48 8.87 8.50
CA ILE A 474 10.57 7.97 8.06
C ILE A 474 10.50 6.61 8.76
N ILE A 475 10.33 6.58 10.08
CA ILE A 475 10.20 5.35 10.88
C ILE A 475 9.03 4.49 10.39
N VAL A 476 7.86 5.09 10.14
CA VAL A 476 6.69 4.40 9.58
C VAL A 476 6.96 3.83 8.18
N ASN A 477 7.77 4.49 7.36
CA ASN A 477 8.08 4.04 6.01
C ASN A 477 9.17 2.94 6.02
N MET A 478 10.14 3.04 6.92
CA MET A 478 11.09 1.97 7.23
C MET A 478 10.36 0.71 7.74
N GLU A 479 9.34 0.88 8.58
CA GLU A 479 8.47 -0.21 9.02
C GLU A 479 7.66 -0.83 7.87
N ARG A 480 7.12 -0.02 6.94
CA ARG A 480 6.45 -0.55 5.73
C ARG A 480 7.37 -1.30 4.79
N TRP A 481 8.64 -0.90 4.70
CA TRP A 481 9.66 -1.65 3.96
C TRP A 481 9.91 -3.04 4.55
N ARG A 482 9.63 -3.26 5.85
CA ARG A 482 9.73 -4.59 6.46
C ARG A 482 8.64 -5.54 6.01
N TRP A 483 7.44 -5.05 5.68
CA TRP A 483 6.35 -5.88 5.17
C TRP A 483 6.48 -6.26 3.68
N LEU A 484 7.51 -5.77 2.98
CA LEU A 484 7.71 -6.06 1.56
C LEU A 484 8.62 -7.29 1.38
N PRO A 485 8.42 -8.06 0.29
CA PRO A 485 9.30 -9.17 -0.07
C PRO A 485 10.78 -8.75 -0.04
N ARG A 486 11.67 -9.67 0.33
CA ARG A 486 13.12 -9.43 0.28
C ARG A 486 13.67 -9.37 -1.15
N GLU A 487 12.96 -9.99 -2.08
CA GLU A 487 13.19 -9.95 -3.53
C GLU A 487 11.95 -9.33 -4.19
N LEU A 488 12.09 -8.15 -4.79
CA LEU A 488 11.00 -7.50 -5.55
C LEU A 488 10.97 -7.97 -7.01
N GLY A 489 12.14 -8.10 -7.62
CA GLY A 489 12.28 -8.55 -9.00
C GLY A 489 12.01 -10.04 -9.17
N ALA A 490 11.67 -10.44 -10.39
CA ALA A 490 11.78 -11.83 -10.81
C ALA A 490 13.19 -12.07 -11.40
N PRO A 491 14.04 -12.93 -10.80
CA PRO A 491 15.40 -13.16 -11.31
C PRO A 491 15.44 -13.69 -12.74
N SER A 492 14.39 -14.37 -13.19
CA SER A 492 14.21 -14.86 -14.58
C SER A 492 13.80 -13.77 -15.58
N LEU A 493 13.72 -12.51 -15.17
CA LEU A 493 13.43 -11.32 -15.98
C LEU A 493 14.43 -10.17 -15.67
N ASP A 494 15.66 -10.50 -15.30
CA ASP A 494 16.70 -9.54 -14.88
C ASP A 494 16.24 -8.62 -13.73
N ASP A 495 15.65 -9.22 -12.70
CA ASP A 495 15.02 -8.55 -11.56
C ASP A 495 13.95 -7.52 -11.95
N ALA A 496 13.20 -7.77 -13.03
CA ALA A 496 12.09 -6.91 -13.43
C ALA A 496 10.92 -6.96 -12.42
N TYR A 497 10.34 -5.78 -12.13
CA TYR A 497 9.07 -5.64 -11.42
C TYR A 497 8.38 -4.30 -11.72
N ALA A 498 7.06 -4.25 -11.45
CA ALA A 498 6.30 -3.01 -11.43
C ALA A 498 5.99 -2.60 -9.98
N ILE A 499 6.20 -1.32 -9.65
CA ILE A 499 5.92 -0.78 -8.31
C ILE A 499 5.07 0.48 -8.40
N LEU A 500 3.98 0.52 -7.64
CA LEU A 500 3.04 1.64 -7.55
C LEU A 500 3.11 2.22 -6.14
N ASN A 501 3.31 3.54 -6.01
CA ASN A 501 3.28 4.23 -4.73
C ASN A 501 2.01 5.11 -4.64
N ILE A 502 1.09 4.76 -3.75
CA ILE A 502 -0.24 5.39 -3.64
C ILE A 502 -0.15 6.89 -3.24
N PRO A 503 0.52 7.31 -2.13
CA PRO A 503 0.69 8.72 -1.78
C PRO A 503 1.41 9.61 -2.81
N ASP A 504 2.30 9.04 -3.62
CA ASP A 504 3.00 9.74 -4.72
C ASP A 504 2.17 9.75 -6.02
N TYR A 505 1.13 8.91 -6.09
CA TYR A 505 0.30 8.69 -7.27
C TYR A 505 1.12 8.37 -8.53
N SER A 506 2.16 7.54 -8.36
CA SER A 506 3.11 7.12 -9.39
C SER A 506 3.19 5.60 -9.53
N LEU A 507 3.53 5.16 -10.74
CA LEU A 507 3.80 3.78 -11.11
C LEU A 507 5.13 3.75 -11.86
N LYS A 508 5.99 2.78 -11.54
CA LYS A 508 7.32 2.59 -12.11
C LYS A 508 7.47 1.15 -12.62
N VAL A 509 8.30 0.97 -13.64
CA VAL A 509 8.87 -0.33 -13.98
C VAL A 509 10.37 -0.26 -13.67
N MET A 510 10.83 -1.28 -12.96
CA MET A 510 12.20 -1.47 -12.51
C MET A 510 12.75 -2.72 -13.19
N GLN A 511 14.05 -2.74 -13.52
CA GLN A 511 14.79 -3.89 -14.04
C GLN A 511 16.30 -3.65 -13.79
N HIS A 512 17.10 -4.68 -13.52
CA HIS A 512 18.51 -4.55 -13.12
C HIS A 512 18.70 -3.59 -11.92
N GLY A 513 17.72 -3.52 -11.01
CA GLY A 513 17.63 -2.53 -9.93
C GLY A 513 17.27 -1.10 -10.36
N ALA A 514 17.42 -0.74 -11.64
CA ALA A 514 17.22 0.60 -12.16
C ALA A 514 15.76 0.89 -12.59
N GLN A 515 15.34 2.16 -12.50
CA GLN A 515 14.02 2.61 -12.97
C GLN A 515 14.03 2.85 -14.48
N ILE A 516 13.65 1.84 -15.27
CA ILE A 516 13.59 1.95 -16.73
C ILE A 516 12.39 2.76 -17.24
N TRP A 517 11.30 2.87 -16.46
CA TRP A 517 10.10 3.63 -16.87
C TRP A 517 9.27 4.13 -15.69
N SER A 518 8.50 5.21 -15.89
CA SER A 518 7.50 5.68 -14.92
C SER A 518 6.33 6.45 -15.54
N THR A 519 5.21 6.52 -14.80
CA THR A 519 3.98 7.20 -15.19
C THR A 519 3.18 7.68 -13.97
N ARG A 520 2.26 8.64 -14.18
CA ARG A 520 1.23 8.99 -13.18
C ARG A 520 0.11 7.94 -13.18
N VAL A 521 -0.51 7.77 -12.01
CA VAL A 521 -1.73 6.98 -11.81
C VAL A 521 -2.83 7.79 -11.10
N VAL A 522 -4.06 7.28 -11.16
CA VAL A 522 -5.20 7.66 -10.30
C VAL A 522 -5.58 6.42 -9.49
N VAL A 523 -5.71 6.59 -8.18
CA VAL A 523 -5.93 5.53 -7.17
C VAL A 523 -7.27 5.71 -6.47
N GLY A 524 -7.60 4.79 -5.56
CA GLY A 524 -8.85 4.76 -4.80
C GLY A 524 -9.11 6.02 -3.96
N LYS A 525 -10.37 6.41 -3.82
CA LYS A 525 -10.83 7.41 -2.83
C LYS A 525 -10.56 6.89 -1.40
N PRO A 526 -10.32 7.74 -0.38
CA PRO A 526 -10.17 7.28 1.00
C PRO A 526 -11.40 6.53 1.54
N GLY A 527 -11.20 5.70 2.58
CA GLY A 527 -12.25 4.89 3.20
C GLY A 527 -12.56 3.61 2.41
N LEU A 528 -13.85 3.31 2.21
CA LEU A 528 -14.37 2.07 1.58
C LEU A 528 -13.87 1.79 0.14
N HIS A 529 -13.16 2.74 -0.46
CA HIS A 529 -12.70 2.71 -1.85
C HIS A 529 -11.18 2.81 -1.97
N ALA A 530 -10.45 2.70 -0.86
CA ALA A 530 -9.00 2.78 -0.83
C ALA A 530 -8.38 1.73 -1.75
N THR A 531 -7.27 2.07 -2.40
CA THR A 531 -6.48 1.06 -3.12
C THR A 531 -5.79 0.15 -2.09
N PRO A 532 -6.02 -1.18 -2.17
CA PRO A 532 -5.40 -2.14 -1.27
C PRO A 532 -3.90 -2.26 -1.54
N LEU A 533 -3.15 -2.65 -0.52
CA LEU A 533 -1.73 -2.94 -0.61
C LEU A 533 -1.53 -4.42 -0.88
N LEU A 534 -0.71 -4.76 -1.84
CA LEU A 534 -0.47 -6.15 -2.21
C LEU A 534 0.87 -6.34 -2.92
N THR A 535 1.38 -7.57 -2.86
CA THR A 535 2.32 -8.09 -3.85
C THR A 535 1.67 -9.27 -4.54
N GLU A 536 1.54 -9.18 -5.86
CA GLU A 536 0.97 -10.23 -6.72
C GLU A 536 1.75 -10.28 -8.04
N THR A 537 1.44 -11.22 -8.93
CA THR A 537 2.10 -11.33 -10.25
C THR A 537 1.14 -11.02 -11.40
N MET A 538 1.57 -10.18 -12.34
CA MET A 538 0.86 -9.88 -13.57
C MET A 538 1.06 -11.01 -14.57
N LYS A 539 -0.05 -11.58 -15.06
CA LYS A 539 -0.05 -12.80 -15.89
C LYS A 539 -0.42 -12.53 -17.35
N TYR A 540 -1.19 -11.48 -17.63
CA TYR A 540 -1.57 -11.09 -18.98
C TYR A 540 -2.08 -9.64 -19.05
N ILE A 541 -1.97 -9.04 -20.24
CA ILE A 541 -2.61 -7.77 -20.58
C ILE A 541 -3.86 -8.07 -21.41
N THR A 542 -5.00 -7.50 -21.02
CA THR A 542 -6.21 -7.48 -21.85
C THR A 542 -6.27 -6.14 -22.57
N VAL A 543 -6.44 -6.14 -23.88
CA VAL A 543 -6.68 -4.94 -24.69
C VAL A 543 -8.09 -5.02 -25.29
N ASN A 544 -8.71 -3.84 -25.47
CA ASN A 544 -10.15 -3.69 -25.69
C ASN A 544 -10.97 -4.44 -24.60
N PRO A 545 -10.74 -4.21 -23.30
CA PRO A 545 -11.37 -4.99 -22.24
C PRO A 545 -12.88 -4.72 -22.12
N THR A 546 -13.67 -5.77 -22.01
CA THR A 546 -15.06 -5.71 -21.52
C THR A 546 -15.02 -5.36 -20.03
N TRP A 547 -15.78 -4.34 -19.61
CA TRP A 547 -15.90 -4.01 -18.19
C TRP A 547 -17.07 -4.77 -17.57
N ASN A 548 -16.77 -5.86 -16.87
CA ASN A 548 -17.73 -6.52 -15.99
C ASN A 548 -17.86 -5.70 -14.71
N VAL A 549 -19.02 -5.08 -14.47
CA VAL A 549 -19.21 -4.16 -13.34
C VAL A 549 -19.22 -4.95 -12.03
N PRO A 550 -18.38 -4.59 -11.03
CA PRO A 550 -18.39 -5.24 -9.72
C PRO A 550 -19.77 -5.15 -9.04
N PRO A 551 -20.25 -6.22 -8.37
CA PRO A 551 -21.56 -6.20 -7.72
C PRO A 551 -21.77 -5.04 -6.73
N SER A 552 -20.72 -4.61 -6.04
CA SER A 552 -20.73 -3.44 -5.16
C SER A 552 -21.16 -2.15 -5.86
N ILE A 553 -20.68 -1.91 -7.09
CA ILE A 553 -21.04 -0.74 -7.92
C ILE A 553 -22.46 -0.92 -8.49
N ILE A 554 -22.83 -2.14 -8.91
CA ILE A 554 -24.21 -2.45 -9.34
C ILE A 554 -25.20 -2.06 -8.24
N TYR A 555 -25.03 -2.57 -7.01
CA TYR A 555 -25.98 -2.37 -5.92
C TYR A 555 -25.95 -0.96 -5.29
N LYS A 556 -24.80 -0.27 -5.28
CA LYS A 556 -24.66 1.04 -4.61
C LYS A 556 -24.76 2.26 -5.52
N GLU A 557 -24.49 2.11 -6.82
CA GLU A 557 -24.45 3.23 -7.78
C GLU A 557 -25.50 3.03 -8.89
N TYR A 558 -25.47 1.89 -9.59
CA TYR A 558 -26.30 1.72 -10.79
C TYR A 558 -27.76 1.32 -10.55
N LEU A 559 -28.10 0.53 -9.52
CA LEU A 559 -29.51 0.28 -9.19
C LEU A 559 -30.22 1.54 -8.65
N PRO A 560 -29.62 2.37 -7.75
CA PRO A 560 -30.19 3.67 -7.40
C PRO A 560 -30.35 4.60 -8.60
N ALA A 561 -29.34 4.71 -9.47
CA ALA A 561 -29.45 5.52 -10.68
C ALA A 561 -30.55 5.04 -11.64
N LEU A 562 -30.73 3.72 -11.79
CA LEU A 562 -31.82 3.12 -12.58
C LEU A 562 -33.22 3.37 -12.01
N GLN A 563 -33.35 3.50 -10.69
CA GLN A 563 -34.63 3.86 -10.04
C GLN A 563 -35.01 5.32 -10.30
N GLN A 564 -34.03 6.19 -10.53
CA GLN A 564 -34.23 7.59 -10.91
C GLN A 564 -34.42 7.77 -12.42
N ASP A 565 -33.67 7.01 -13.25
CA ASP A 565 -33.67 7.10 -14.70
C ASP A 565 -33.43 5.73 -15.36
N PRO A 566 -34.50 5.05 -15.84
CA PRO A 566 -34.39 3.75 -16.49
C PRO A 566 -33.51 3.72 -17.76
N THR A 567 -33.19 4.88 -18.35
CA THR A 567 -32.37 4.97 -19.57
C THR A 567 -30.88 5.19 -19.30
N VAL A 568 -30.48 5.43 -18.04
CA VAL A 568 -29.12 5.83 -17.67
C VAL A 568 -28.04 4.86 -18.18
N LEU A 569 -28.26 3.55 -18.03
CA LEU A 569 -27.30 2.53 -18.49
C LEU A 569 -27.08 2.59 -20.01
N SER A 570 -28.16 2.73 -20.79
CA SER A 570 -28.08 2.85 -22.25
C SER A 570 -27.26 4.06 -22.68
N ARG A 571 -27.46 5.23 -22.03
CA ARG A 571 -26.66 6.44 -22.31
C ARG A 571 -25.18 6.32 -21.88
N MET A 572 -24.87 5.44 -20.94
CA MET A 572 -23.51 5.06 -20.55
C MET A 572 -22.91 3.95 -21.42
N GLY A 573 -23.69 3.35 -22.33
CA GLY A 573 -23.28 2.18 -23.12
C GLY A 573 -23.19 0.88 -22.31
N LEU A 574 -23.81 0.83 -21.13
CA LEU A 574 -23.85 -0.33 -20.25
C LEU A 574 -25.01 -1.26 -20.67
N LYS A 575 -24.71 -2.55 -20.83
CA LYS A 575 -25.69 -3.61 -21.02
C LYS A 575 -26.17 -4.12 -19.66
N LEU A 576 -27.47 -4.33 -19.55
CA LEU A 576 -28.10 -5.02 -18.43
C LEU A 576 -28.52 -6.42 -18.87
N GLU A 577 -27.99 -7.44 -18.21
CA GLU A 577 -28.31 -8.84 -18.45
C GLU A 577 -28.77 -9.48 -17.13
N ARG A 578 -29.67 -10.47 -17.23
CA ARG A 578 -30.21 -11.17 -16.06
C ARG A 578 -29.88 -12.65 -16.16
N ASP A 579 -29.14 -13.14 -15.17
CA ASP A 579 -28.78 -14.56 -15.05
C ASP A 579 -30.04 -15.43 -14.94
N ARG A 580 -29.96 -16.68 -15.42
CA ARG A 580 -31.02 -17.69 -15.23
C ARG A 580 -31.36 -17.95 -13.74
N ASN A 581 -30.46 -17.61 -12.82
CA ASN A 581 -30.65 -17.69 -11.37
C ASN A 581 -31.32 -16.43 -10.75
N GLY A 582 -31.76 -15.47 -11.59
CA GLY A 582 -32.37 -14.20 -11.19
C GLY A 582 -31.39 -13.07 -10.88
N GLY A 583 -30.08 -13.36 -10.83
CA GLY A 583 -29.01 -12.39 -10.58
C GLY A 583 -28.87 -11.33 -11.66
N ILE A 584 -28.28 -10.20 -11.30
CA ILE A 584 -28.10 -9.03 -12.17
C ILE A 584 -26.63 -8.96 -12.60
N HIS A 585 -26.41 -8.89 -13.91
CA HIS A 585 -25.11 -8.61 -14.50
C HIS A 585 -25.19 -7.29 -15.28
N ILE A 586 -24.20 -6.42 -15.07
CA ILE A 586 -24.02 -5.22 -15.87
C ILE A 586 -22.62 -5.29 -16.48
N SER A 587 -22.52 -5.06 -17.79
CA SER A 587 -21.25 -5.03 -18.52
C SER A 587 -21.18 -3.84 -19.47
N GLN A 588 -19.96 -3.32 -19.70
CA GLN A 588 -19.69 -2.34 -20.74
C GLN A 588 -18.86 -3.02 -21.83
N PRO A 589 -19.31 -3.02 -23.10
CA PRO A 589 -18.55 -3.60 -24.21
C PRO A 589 -17.28 -2.76 -24.50
N PRO A 590 -16.32 -3.31 -25.27
CA PRO A 590 -15.10 -2.57 -25.61
C PRO A 590 -15.38 -1.31 -26.44
N GLY A 591 -14.68 -0.22 -26.12
CA GLY A 591 -14.81 1.06 -26.83
C GLY A 591 -14.19 2.23 -26.08
N GLU A 592 -14.20 3.41 -26.67
CA GLU A 592 -13.51 4.61 -26.15
C GLU A 592 -14.13 5.19 -24.88
N ARG A 593 -15.41 4.89 -24.66
CA ARG A 593 -16.18 5.33 -23.47
C ARG A 593 -16.25 4.25 -22.38
N ASN A 594 -15.52 3.14 -22.56
CA ASN A 594 -15.42 2.06 -21.58
C ASN A 594 -14.68 2.56 -20.33
N ALA A 595 -15.17 2.27 -19.11
CA ALA A 595 -14.57 2.76 -17.87
C ALA A 595 -13.15 2.22 -17.61
N LEU A 596 -12.81 1.07 -18.20
CA LEU A 596 -11.46 0.49 -18.23
C LEU A 596 -10.56 1.05 -19.34
N GLY A 597 -11.08 1.98 -20.15
CA GLY A 597 -10.42 2.50 -21.33
C GLY A 597 -10.11 1.39 -22.35
N ARG A 598 -8.92 1.45 -22.93
CA ARG A 598 -8.47 0.52 -23.98
C ARG A 598 -7.63 -0.66 -23.47
N ILE A 599 -7.09 -0.64 -22.25
CA ILE A 599 -6.18 -1.68 -21.72
C ILE A 599 -6.44 -1.98 -20.23
N ARG A 600 -6.42 -3.26 -19.84
CA ARG A 600 -6.42 -3.76 -18.44
C ARG A 600 -5.21 -4.67 -18.23
N PHE A 601 -4.54 -4.52 -17.09
CA PHE A 601 -3.33 -5.24 -16.70
C PHE A 601 -3.66 -6.19 -15.54
N ASN A 602 -3.52 -7.50 -15.75
CA ASN A 602 -4.18 -8.50 -14.91
C ASN A 602 -3.19 -9.22 -13.98
N PHE A 603 -3.31 -8.94 -12.68
CA PHE A 603 -2.67 -9.67 -11.57
C PHE A 603 -3.80 -10.18 -10.66
N PRO A 604 -4.29 -11.43 -10.83
CA PRO A 604 -5.43 -11.94 -10.07
C PRO A 604 -5.18 -11.93 -8.56
N ASN A 605 -6.12 -11.39 -7.77
CA ASN A 605 -5.95 -11.16 -6.33
C ASN A 605 -7.29 -11.16 -5.58
N LYS A 606 -7.27 -11.33 -4.24
CA LYS A 606 -8.49 -11.43 -3.40
C LYS A 606 -9.35 -10.15 -3.40
N PHE A 607 -8.76 -8.99 -3.70
CA PHE A 607 -9.43 -7.70 -3.67
C PHE A 607 -10.12 -7.31 -4.99
N LEU A 608 -9.98 -8.13 -6.05
CA LEU A 608 -10.53 -7.87 -7.39
C LEU A 608 -10.03 -6.59 -8.07
N VAL A 609 -8.93 -5.98 -7.60
CA VAL A 609 -8.35 -4.77 -8.20
C VAL A 609 -7.40 -5.10 -9.36
N TYR A 610 -7.20 -4.14 -10.25
CA TYR A 610 -6.27 -4.23 -11.38
C TYR A 610 -5.76 -2.84 -11.76
N GLN A 611 -4.70 -2.78 -12.56
CA GLN A 611 -4.27 -1.54 -13.24
C GLN A 611 -4.98 -1.47 -14.61
N HIS A 612 -5.40 -0.29 -15.06
CA HIS A 612 -6.14 -0.15 -16.32
C HIS A 612 -6.07 1.26 -16.93
N ASP A 613 -6.53 1.43 -18.16
CA ASP A 613 -6.70 2.71 -18.83
C ASP A 613 -7.99 3.43 -18.38
N THR A 614 -8.22 4.68 -18.80
CA THR A 614 -9.44 5.42 -18.50
C THR A 614 -9.76 6.49 -19.56
N PRO A 615 -11.04 6.74 -19.89
CA PRO A 615 -11.45 7.88 -20.68
C PRO A 615 -11.28 9.21 -19.93
N ASP A 616 -11.29 9.21 -18.60
CA ASP A 616 -11.16 10.40 -17.75
C ASP A 616 -9.68 10.87 -17.66
N LYS A 617 -8.99 10.96 -18.80
CA LYS A 617 -7.56 11.35 -18.91
C LYS A 617 -7.23 12.68 -18.24
N HIS A 618 -8.23 13.57 -18.12
CA HIS A 618 -8.08 14.85 -17.44
C HIS A 618 -7.68 14.71 -15.95
N LEU A 619 -7.98 13.58 -15.28
CA LEU A 619 -7.66 13.36 -13.87
C LEU A 619 -6.16 13.28 -13.59
N PHE A 620 -5.34 12.93 -14.59
CA PHE A 620 -3.88 12.84 -14.43
C PHE A 620 -3.19 14.21 -14.28
N SER A 621 -3.87 15.32 -14.60
CA SER A 621 -3.36 16.68 -14.35
C SER A 621 -3.55 17.14 -12.90
N LYS A 622 -4.38 16.46 -12.11
CA LYS A 622 -4.67 16.84 -10.72
C LYS A 622 -3.49 16.47 -9.79
N ASN A 623 -3.23 17.31 -8.79
CA ASN A 623 -2.18 17.05 -7.79
C ASN A 623 -2.56 15.94 -6.81
N LYS A 624 -3.81 15.94 -6.32
CA LYS A 624 -4.42 14.80 -5.62
C LYS A 624 -5.11 13.93 -6.67
N ARG A 625 -4.86 12.61 -6.66
CA ARG A 625 -5.40 11.66 -7.65
C ARG A 625 -6.09 10.44 -7.02
N ALA A 626 -6.71 10.64 -5.86
CA ALA A 626 -7.53 9.64 -5.16
C ALA A 626 -9.01 9.75 -5.58
N PHE A 627 -9.37 9.17 -6.73
CA PHE A 627 -10.68 9.33 -7.37
C PHE A 627 -11.36 8.02 -7.82
N SER A 628 -10.67 6.87 -7.81
CA SER A 628 -11.24 5.60 -8.24
C SER A 628 -11.98 4.87 -7.10
N HIS A 629 -12.51 3.68 -7.41
CA HIS A 629 -13.15 2.78 -6.45
C HIS A 629 -12.24 1.60 -6.05
N GLY A 630 -10.92 1.78 -6.10
CA GLY A 630 -9.90 0.82 -5.65
C GLY A 630 -8.88 0.49 -6.72
N CYS A 631 -9.32 0.21 -7.95
CA CYS A 631 -8.47 -0.06 -9.11
C CYS A 631 -7.66 1.17 -9.55
N MET A 632 -6.51 0.94 -10.20
CA MET A 632 -5.53 2.00 -10.48
C MET A 632 -5.52 2.36 -11.96
N ARG A 633 -5.94 3.59 -12.29
CA ARG A 633 -5.96 4.08 -13.67
C ARG A 633 -4.56 4.57 -14.06
N VAL A 634 -4.09 4.25 -15.25
CA VAL A 634 -2.73 4.52 -15.75
C VAL A 634 -2.76 5.60 -16.83
N GLN A 635 -1.91 6.62 -16.73
CA GLN A 635 -1.90 7.75 -17.69
C GLN A 635 -1.55 7.29 -19.12
N ASN A 636 -0.46 6.53 -19.24
CA ASN A 636 0.18 6.15 -20.50
C ASN A 636 0.16 4.61 -20.69
N PRO A 637 -1.01 3.99 -20.92
CA PRO A 637 -1.15 2.53 -20.90
C PRO A 637 -0.44 1.84 -22.06
N ASP A 638 -0.40 2.44 -23.25
CA ASP A 638 0.28 1.87 -24.42
C ASP A 638 1.78 1.71 -24.19
N GLN A 639 2.40 2.74 -23.62
CA GLN A 639 3.80 2.71 -23.25
C GLN A 639 4.06 1.73 -22.10
N TYR A 640 3.16 1.63 -21.12
CA TYR A 640 3.29 0.64 -20.06
C TYR A 640 3.22 -0.80 -20.60
N ALA A 641 2.26 -1.08 -21.49
CA ALA A 641 2.12 -2.36 -22.15
C ALA A 641 3.34 -2.70 -23.00
N ALA A 642 3.82 -1.75 -23.82
CA ALA A 642 5.05 -1.91 -24.59
C ALA A 642 6.27 -2.18 -23.69
N THR A 643 6.46 -1.41 -22.61
CA THR A 643 7.58 -1.60 -21.68
C THR A 643 7.54 -3.00 -21.04
N LEU A 644 6.40 -3.45 -20.51
CA LEU A 644 6.28 -4.79 -19.93
C LEU A 644 6.46 -5.91 -20.96
N LEU A 645 5.89 -5.75 -22.16
CA LEU A 645 5.95 -6.78 -23.20
C LEU A 645 7.34 -6.94 -23.81
N ASN A 646 8.18 -5.90 -23.86
CA ASN A 646 9.58 -6.07 -24.26
C ASN A 646 10.43 -6.76 -23.18
N ILE A 647 9.99 -6.83 -21.92
CA ILE A 647 10.64 -7.64 -20.87
C ILE A 647 10.27 -9.11 -21.04
N VAL A 648 8.97 -9.43 -21.15
CA VAL A 648 8.50 -10.84 -21.15
C VAL A 648 8.45 -11.48 -22.54
N LEU A 649 8.50 -10.70 -23.61
CA LEU A 649 8.50 -11.11 -25.01
C LEU A 649 9.50 -10.23 -25.83
N PRO A 650 10.80 -10.21 -25.50
CA PRO A 650 11.76 -9.28 -26.11
C PRO A 650 11.88 -9.40 -27.64
N GLN A 651 11.66 -10.60 -28.18
CA GLN A 651 11.71 -10.88 -29.63
C GLN A 651 10.51 -10.32 -30.42
N GLU A 652 9.45 -9.90 -29.74
CA GLU A 652 8.24 -9.35 -30.37
C GLU A 652 8.32 -7.84 -30.63
N HIS A 653 9.31 -7.15 -30.07
CA HIS A 653 9.58 -5.72 -30.27
C HIS A 653 8.32 -4.84 -30.21
N TYR A 654 7.59 -4.89 -29.09
CA TYR A 654 6.32 -4.18 -28.93
C TYR A 654 6.54 -2.67 -28.81
N THR A 655 5.95 -1.89 -29.73
CA THR A 655 5.89 -0.42 -29.64
C THR A 655 4.51 0.05 -29.17
N PRO A 656 4.38 1.27 -28.59
CA PRO A 656 3.06 1.86 -28.31
C PRO A 656 2.17 1.93 -29.56
N GLU A 657 2.75 2.01 -30.75
CA GLU A 657 2.07 1.98 -32.04
C GLU A 657 1.51 0.58 -32.34
N LYS A 658 2.30 -0.49 -32.12
CA LYS A 658 1.86 -1.90 -32.24
C LYS A 658 0.70 -2.18 -31.27
N ILE A 659 0.74 -1.63 -30.05
CA ILE A 659 -0.37 -1.75 -29.07
C ILE A 659 -1.62 -1.02 -29.59
N ARG A 660 -1.49 0.25 -29.99
CA ARG A 660 -2.63 1.06 -30.49
C ARG A 660 -3.23 0.52 -31.79
N SER A 661 -2.44 -0.10 -32.68
CA SER A 661 -2.96 -0.69 -33.93
C SER A 661 -3.89 -1.89 -33.69
N MET A 662 -3.87 -2.50 -32.50
CA MET A 662 -4.79 -3.57 -32.13
C MET A 662 -6.08 -3.06 -31.47
N TYR A 663 -6.24 -1.73 -31.28
CA TYR A 663 -7.47 -1.16 -30.73
C TYR A 663 -8.66 -1.36 -31.68
N GLY A 664 -9.80 -1.79 -31.13
CA GLY A 664 -10.93 -2.21 -31.94
C GLY A 664 -12.19 -2.50 -31.12
N ARG A 665 -12.97 -3.48 -31.58
CA ARG A 665 -14.22 -3.94 -30.97
C ARG A 665 -14.11 -5.27 -30.21
N ASN A 666 -13.07 -6.05 -30.49
CA ASN A 666 -12.88 -7.39 -29.94
C ASN A 666 -11.87 -7.34 -28.79
N GLU A 667 -12.22 -7.92 -27.65
CA GLU A 667 -11.30 -8.15 -26.53
C GLU A 667 -10.25 -9.19 -26.92
N PHE A 668 -8.99 -8.97 -26.54
CA PHE A 668 -7.93 -9.96 -26.69
C PHE A 668 -6.94 -9.89 -25.53
N ASN A 669 -6.30 -11.03 -25.23
CA ASN A 669 -5.30 -11.15 -24.15
C ASN A 669 -3.91 -11.43 -24.75
N ILE A 670 -2.91 -10.72 -24.24
CA ILE A 670 -1.49 -11.01 -24.46
C ILE A 670 -0.95 -11.61 -23.17
N ASN A 671 -0.65 -12.91 -23.19
CA ASN A 671 -0.17 -13.65 -22.02
C ASN A 671 1.32 -13.41 -21.80
N PHE A 672 1.74 -13.36 -20.53
CA PHE A 672 3.16 -13.27 -20.16
C PHE A 672 3.70 -14.70 -19.96
N PRO A 673 4.75 -15.14 -20.69
CA PRO A 673 5.37 -16.45 -20.46
C PRO A 673 5.93 -16.61 -19.04
N THR A 674 6.47 -15.51 -18.49
CA THR A 674 6.91 -15.38 -17.11
C THR A 674 6.15 -14.23 -16.46
N PRO A 675 5.39 -14.45 -15.38
CA PRO A 675 4.63 -13.38 -14.72
C PRO A 675 5.54 -12.30 -14.11
N VAL A 676 5.16 -11.02 -14.25
CA VAL A 676 5.93 -9.88 -13.71
C VAL A 676 5.42 -9.51 -12.30
N PRO A 677 6.27 -9.40 -11.27
CA PRO A 677 5.87 -8.94 -9.95
C PRO A 677 5.25 -7.53 -9.96
N VAL A 678 4.21 -7.33 -9.15
CA VAL A 678 3.47 -6.07 -8.99
C VAL A 678 3.33 -5.75 -7.51
N HIS A 679 4.02 -4.70 -7.05
CA HIS A 679 3.95 -4.23 -5.67
C HIS A 679 3.12 -2.94 -5.60
N ILE A 680 1.99 -3.00 -4.88
CA ILE A 680 1.14 -1.85 -4.61
C ILE A 680 1.43 -1.37 -3.20
N THR A 681 2.10 -0.22 -3.09
CA THR A 681 2.78 0.27 -1.89
C THR A 681 2.24 1.61 -1.41
N TYR A 682 2.60 2.00 -0.19
CA TYR A 682 2.11 3.21 0.47
C TYR A 682 3.26 3.93 1.19
N GLN A 683 4.17 4.51 0.42
CA GLN A 683 5.33 5.22 0.97
C GLN A 683 5.08 6.74 0.97
N THR A 684 4.82 7.28 2.17
CA THR A 684 4.68 8.71 2.47
C THR A 684 6.02 9.42 2.71
N ALA A 685 7.10 8.68 2.94
CA ALA A 685 8.48 9.16 2.93
C ALA A 685 9.36 8.22 2.11
N PHE A 686 10.15 8.78 1.19
CA PHE A 686 11.14 8.06 0.39
C PHE A 686 12.25 9.03 -0.04
N VAL A 687 13.36 8.51 -0.56
CA VAL A 687 14.40 9.33 -1.19
C VAL A 687 14.23 9.26 -2.71
N ASP A 688 14.49 10.37 -3.40
CA ASP A 688 14.47 10.45 -4.87
C ASP A 688 15.85 10.25 -5.50
N GLN A 689 15.89 10.14 -6.83
CA GLN A 689 17.12 9.92 -7.60
C GLN A 689 18.14 11.08 -7.50
N ALA A 690 17.83 12.17 -6.80
CA ALA A 690 18.76 13.25 -6.47
C ALA A 690 19.21 13.21 -4.99
N GLY A 691 18.99 12.10 -4.28
CA GLY A 691 19.35 11.91 -2.88
C GLY A 691 18.51 12.72 -1.89
N LYS A 692 17.39 13.29 -2.33
CA LYS A 692 16.56 14.19 -1.53
C LYS A 692 15.39 13.45 -0.89
N LEU A 693 15.17 13.70 0.40
CA LEU A 693 13.99 13.23 1.12
C LEU A 693 12.71 13.87 0.53
N GLN A 694 11.80 13.02 0.07
CA GLN A 694 10.48 13.35 -0.43
C GLN A 694 9.42 12.93 0.60
N LEU A 695 8.53 13.86 0.95
CA LEU A 695 7.36 13.59 1.78
C LEU A 695 6.07 13.69 0.95
N ARG A 696 5.05 12.92 1.31
CA ARG A 696 3.70 12.92 0.73
C ARG A 696 2.65 12.96 1.82
N ALA A 697 1.45 13.41 1.46
CA ALA A 697 0.31 13.42 2.39
C ALA A 697 -0.18 11.98 2.66
N ASP A 698 -0.56 11.71 3.90
CA ASP A 698 -1.17 10.44 4.32
C ASP A 698 -2.63 10.35 3.83
N VAL A 699 -2.80 10.03 2.55
CA VAL A 699 -4.08 10.01 1.81
C VAL A 699 -5.19 9.18 2.51
N TYR A 700 -4.81 8.11 3.20
CA TYR A 700 -5.70 7.14 3.86
C TYR A 700 -5.57 7.09 5.40
N GLY A 701 -4.83 8.02 6.04
CA GLY A 701 -4.71 8.09 7.50
C GLY A 701 -3.92 6.94 8.16
N ARG A 702 -3.06 6.25 7.41
CA ARG A 702 -2.33 5.05 7.84
C ARG A 702 -1.05 5.35 8.60
N ASP A 703 -0.42 6.51 8.40
CA ASP A 703 0.76 6.93 9.17
C ASP A 703 0.35 7.19 10.62
N ALA A 704 -0.73 7.95 10.82
CA ALA A 704 -1.29 8.22 12.14
C ALA A 704 -1.65 6.94 12.90
N LYS A 705 -2.28 5.95 12.23
CA LYS A 705 -2.61 4.67 12.86
C LYS A 705 -1.37 3.83 13.19
N MET A 706 -0.35 3.80 12.33
CA MET A 706 0.90 3.08 12.63
C MET A 706 1.66 3.71 13.80
N LEU A 707 1.72 5.04 13.88
CA LEU A 707 2.36 5.75 15.00
C LEU A 707 1.62 5.50 16.32
N ALA A 708 0.28 5.44 16.31
CA ALA A 708 -0.51 5.11 17.49
C ALA A 708 -0.22 3.68 18.01
N LEU A 709 0.05 2.73 17.11
CA LEU A 709 0.47 1.37 17.48
C LEU A 709 1.91 1.35 18.01
N LEU A 710 2.87 1.95 17.31
CA LEU A 710 4.30 1.99 17.69
C LEU A 710 4.57 2.71 19.03
N ARG A 711 3.70 3.65 19.42
CA ARG A 711 3.80 4.42 20.67
C ARG A 711 3.05 3.78 21.85
N ASN A 712 2.22 2.77 21.61
CA ASN A 712 1.46 2.11 22.66
C ASN A 712 2.33 1.04 23.35
N SER A 713 2.98 1.42 24.45
CA SER A 713 3.81 0.52 25.28
C SER A 713 3.06 -0.69 25.87
N ASN A 714 1.72 -0.70 25.83
CA ASN A 714 0.90 -1.85 26.23
C ASN A 714 0.67 -2.85 25.08
N GLY A 715 1.02 -2.49 23.84
CA GLY A 715 0.86 -3.29 22.64
C GLY A 715 1.92 -4.39 22.50
N ARG A 716 1.83 -5.45 23.32
CA ARG A 716 2.59 -6.68 23.11
C ARG A 716 2.05 -7.46 21.92
N ASP A 717 2.91 -8.26 21.29
CA ASP A 717 2.57 -9.22 20.24
C ASP A 717 1.80 -8.63 19.03
N LEU A 718 2.03 -7.36 18.66
CA LEU A 718 1.41 -6.72 17.49
C LEU A 718 1.71 -7.43 16.15
N GLU A 719 2.73 -8.28 16.09
CA GLU A 719 3.03 -9.17 14.96
C GLU A 719 2.00 -10.30 14.80
N THR A 720 1.05 -10.47 15.74
CA THR A 720 -0.04 -11.43 15.59
C THR A 720 -1.05 -10.99 14.52
N VAL A 721 -1.51 -11.95 13.72
CA VAL A 721 -2.49 -11.70 12.66
C VAL A 721 -3.88 -11.48 13.26
N VAL A 722 -4.33 -10.23 13.29
CA VAL A 722 -5.76 -9.91 13.52
C VAL A 722 -6.56 -10.39 12.32
N ALA A 723 -7.56 -11.23 12.57
CA ALA A 723 -8.54 -11.65 11.59
C ALA A 723 -9.57 -10.53 11.35
N HIS A 724 -9.73 -10.14 10.09
CA HIS A 724 -10.79 -9.22 9.66
C HIS A 724 -11.95 -10.00 9.05
N ALA A 725 -13.17 -9.65 9.43
CA ALA A 725 -14.36 -10.11 8.74
C ALA A 725 -14.24 -9.72 7.26
N GLN A 726 -14.25 -10.72 6.37
CA GLN A 726 -14.27 -10.45 4.94
C GLN A 726 -15.53 -9.66 4.59
N PRO A 727 -15.45 -8.65 3.71
CA PRO A 727 -16.62 -7.89 3.28
C PRO A 727 -17.62 -8.86 2.67
N ASN A 728 -18.71 -9.11 3.38
CA ASN A 728 -19.63 -10.18 3.03
C ASN A 728 -20.49 -9.74 1.84
N TYR A 729 -20.06 -10.10 0.62
CA TYR A 729 -20.73 -9.82 -0.65
C TYR A 729 -22.03 -10.65 -0.83
N SER A 730 -22.82 -10.75 0.24
CA SER A 730 -24.16 -11.32 0.27
C SER A 730 -25.05 -10.60 -0.74
N ARG A 731 -25.59 -11.35 -1.72
CA ARG A 731 -26.47 -10.81 -2.77
C ARG A 731 -27.73 -10.16 -2.13
N PRO A 732 -27.91 -8.83 -2.23
CA PRO A 732 -29.17 -8.22 -1.84
C PRO A 732 -30.27 -8.68 -2.80
N ARG A 733 -31.42 -9.13 -2.27
CA ARG A 733 -32.62 -9.42 -3.08
C ARG A 733 -33.34 -8.13 -3.45
N GLY A 734 -32.65 -7.26 -4.21
CA GLY A 734 -33.20 -6.00 -4.71
C GLY A 734 -34.21 -6.23 -5.83
N ASN A 735 -35.43 -5.72 -5.66
CA ASN A 735 -36.43 -5.70 -6.73
C ASN A 735 -36.05 -4.64 -7.78
N ILE A 736 -35.98 -5.07 -9.04
CA ILE A 736 -35.84 -4.17 -10.20
C ILE A 736 -37.21 -3.53 -10.48
N PRO A 737 -37.31 -2.24 -10.82
CA PRO A 737 -38.56 -1.64 -11.30
C PRO A 737 -39.16 -2.39 -12.49
N GLN A 738 -40.50 -2.46 -12.57
CA GLN A 738 -41.19 -3.04 -13.72
C GLN A 738 -41.08 -2.13 -14.95
N GLY A 739 -41.09 -2.71 -16.15
CA GLY A 739 -40.99 -2.00 -17.43
C GLY A 739 -39.59 -1.91 -18.05
N MET A 740 -38.55 -2.44 -17.36
CA MET A 740 -37.19 -2.50 -17.89
C MET A 740 -37.05 -3.51 -19.04
N ALA A 741 -36.47 -3.08 -20.17
CA ALA A 741 -36.21 -3.96 -21.31
C ALA A 741 -35.00 -4.87 -21.04
N PHE A 742 -35.25 -6.18 -20.93
CA PHE A 742 -34.19 -7.19 -20.82
C PHE A 742 -33.77 -7.68 -22.20
N ASN A 743 -32.46 -7.85 -22.41
CA ASN A 743 -31.93 -8.40 -23.66
C ASN A 743 -32.05 -9.94 -23.62
N GLU A 744 -33.24 -10.48 -23.94
CA GLU A 744 -33.50 -11.93 -23.93
C GLU A 744 -32.67 -12.66 -25.00
N ASN A 745 -31.57 -13.29 -24.59
CA ASN A 745 -30.76 -14.13 -25.47
C ASN A 745 -31.46 -15.48 -25.74
N ARG A 746 -32.43 -15.47 -26.68
CA ARG A 746 -33.21 -16.65 -27.09
C ARG A 746 -32.41 -17.63 -27.96
N GLY A 747 -31.40 -18.26 -27.36
CA GLY A 747 -30.75 -19.46 -27.88
C GLY A 747 -31.50 -20.74 -27.48
N PHE A 748 -31.50 -21.75 -28.37
CA PHE A 748 -32.23 -23.02 -28.22
C PHE A 748 -31.94 -23.75 -26.89
N GLY A 749 -32.96 -24.47 -26.39
CA GLY A 749 -32.94 -25.10 -25.06
C GLY A 749 -32.46 -26.56 -25.04
N GLY A 750 -32.06 -27.01 -23.86
CA GLY A 750 -31.72 -28.41 -23.55
C GLY A 750 -30.89 -28.53 -22.27
N GLY A 751 -31.22 -29.50 -21.42
CA GLY A 751 -30.40 -29.91 -20.27
C GLY A 751 -30.48 -29.03 -19.00
N PHE A 752 -30.54 -29.69 -17.85
CA PHE A 752 -30.15 -29.10 -16.56
C PHE A 752 -28.69 -29.45 -16.31
N ASP A 753 -27.88 -28.49 -15.88
CA ASP A 753 -26.70 -28.78 -15.07
C ASP A 753 -26.33 -27.59 -14.19
N ASN A 754 -26.07 -27.85 -12.90
CA ASN A 754 -25.92 -26.81 -11.88
C ASN A 754 -24.44 -26.58 -11.52
N GLY A 755 -23.60 -26.47 -12.55
CA GLY A 755 -22.12 -26.45 -12.46
C GLY A 755 -21.44 -25.35 -13.26
N GLY A 756 -22.11 -24.21 -13.49
CA GLY A 756 -21.52 -23.08 -14.24
C GLY A 756 -20.41 -22.37 -13.44
N PRO A 757 -19.29 -21.96 -14.06
CA PRO A 757 -18.13 -21.38 -13.37
C PRO A 757 -18.49 -20.12 -12.58
N SER A 758 -17.77 -19.88 -11.50
CA SER A 758 -17.91 -18.73 -10.61
C SER A 758 -17.61 -17.41 -11.32
N PHE A 759 -18.00 -16.30 -10.69
CA PHE A 759 -17.64 -14.95 -11.16
C PHE A 759 -16.12 -14.77 -11.30
N PHE A 760 -15.32 -15.40 -10.42
CA PHE A 760 -13.86 -15.31 -10.44
C PHE A 760 -13.28 -16.08 -11.65
N GLU A 761 -13.73 -17.31 -11.90
CA GLU A 761 -13.28 -18.11 -13.05
C GLU A 761 -13.69 -17.47 -14.39
N ARG A 762 -14.86 -16.81 -14.45
CA ARG A 762 -15.26 -16.04 -15.65
C ARG A 762 -14.46 -14.76 -15.85
N LEU A 763 -13.87 -14.19 -14.79
CA LEU A 763 -13.12 -12.93 -14.86
C LEU A 763 -11.60 -13.14 -15.06
N PHE A 764 -11.06 -14.26 -14.57
CA PHE A 764 -9.61 -14.57 -14.59
C PHE A 764 -9.23 -15.84 -15.35
N GLY A 765 -10.21 -16.58 -15.87
CA GLY A 765 -10.00 -17.91 -16.46
C GLY A 765 -9.91 -19.03 -15.41
N PHE A 766 -9.89 -20.28 -15.89
CA PHE A 766 -9.68 -21.44 -15.04
C PHE A 766 -8.25 -21.46 -14.50
N GLN A 767 -8.11 -21.70 -13.20
CA GLN A 767 -6.81 -21.90 -12.56
C GLN A 767 -6.47 -23.39 -12.56
N THR A 768 -5.38 -23.79 -13.23
CA THR A 768 -4.66 -24.99 -12.83
C THR A 768 -3.96 -24.70 -11.49
N PRO A 769 -4.21 -25.49 -10.43
CA PRO A 769 -3.44 -25.35 -9.21
C PRO A 769 -1.97 -25.73 -9.47
N PRO A 770 -1.00 -25.14 -8.74
CA PRO A 770 0.37 -25.63 -8.77
C PRO A 770 0.41 -27.09 -8.30
N PRO A 771 1.37 -27.91 -8.77
CA PRO A 771 1.50 -29.29 -8.34
C PRO A 771 1.72 -29.34 -6.82
N GLN A 772 0.79 -29.99 -6.10
CA GLN A 772 0.96 -30.23 -4.68
C GLN A 772 2.10 -31.24 -4.50
N TYR A 773 3.11 -30.86 -3.70
CA TYR A 773 4.11 -31.81 -3.22
C TYR A 773 3.43 -32.77 -2.24
N ASP A 774 3.11 -33.96 -2.75
CA ASP A 774 2.30 -34.98 -2.09
C ASP A 774 3.13 -35.77 -1.07
N ASP A 775 3.49 -35.12 0.06
CA ASP A 775 4.28 -35.73 1.14
C ASP A 775 3.45 -36.77 1.94
N ARG A 776 3.23 -37.92 1.31
CA ARG A 776 2.49 -39.05 1.88
C ARG A 776 3.33 -39.86 2.86
N ARG A 777 3.65 -39.27 4.01
CA ARG A 777 4.15 -40.01 5.18
C ARG A 777 3.15 -40.00 6.34
N ARG A 778 1.97 -40.60 6.10
CA ARG A 778 1.12 -41.08 7.19
C ARG A 778 1.73 -42.34 7.83
N PRO A 779 1.95 -42.40 9.16
CA PRO A 779 2.36 -43.63 9.81
C PRO A 779 1.24 -44.67 9.79
N ILE A 780 1.54 -45.90 9.38
CA ILE A 780 0.62 -47.04 9.51
C ILE A 780 0.86 -47.70 10.86
N TYR A 781 -0.11 -47.56 11.77
CA TYR A 781 -0.12 -48.27 13.06
C TYR A 781 -1.11 -49.44 13.00
N ARG A 782 -0.60 -50.68 13.00
CA ARG A 782 -1.01 -51.85 13.83
C ARG A 782 -0.71 -53.20 13.14
N ARG A 783 0.34 -53.87 13.65
CA ARG A 783 0.78 -55.25 13.35
C ARG A 783 1.01 -55.56 11.87
#